data_AF-A0A420I6V3-F1
#
_entry.id   AF-A0A420I6V3-F1
#
_cell.length_a   1.000
_cell.length_b   1.000
_cell.length_c   1.000
_cell.angle_alpha   90.00
_cell.angle_beta   90.00
_cell.angle_gamma   90.00
#
_symmetry.space_group_name_H-M   'P 1'
#
loop_
_entity.id
_entity.type
_entity.pdbx_description
1 polymer ?
#
loop_
_entity_poly.entity_id
_entity_poly.type
_entity_poly.pdbx_seq_one_letter_code
_entity_poly.pdbx_strand_id
1 'polypeptide(L)'
;MTIHTGVKEKTRKRTEFRKIKPLSDPELVKIREEKIFPAIKDLQSPDLAARSSAVGSILKLVTDVKSSKLFLREQIVKILLDQTLKHSDLETKADGWCILKSIAQEEDTDFCVHLSRMGILETIDPTLKLLIETIESHNRADSKPTQAQRDLVWNLTTTIVNLLSLLSGSHDEVVDEISKFPIVLNFLFGLLMTKSTPLQVQLGVQSCLITLTEDNKAIVEQIMESDNWFKTLIVIKDSNQTKAIYACRILHNIFATLQWFDYNTPAKDMSDAMLIPVLTKHLADITNDEINGQIPSSSGNDLQLALETIALVATTLQEAIEHCNHNEKGFVESADGCAAEDTDIEVEKDVIPGENEDERIDADMEMVTGYETDHEDEIKNEGSTLDHLVHNATPEILRIFQTKKNISDSLKGHALAALNNISWVISNIDDSSTYSASLQKFRASLAQEIWDQVIRPSLKSDTDDIELAPLITGLAWAVARSVKGAIKLVPKEEEEIIRLYQVSRDSENNFTIKQTRKEEEDVFQGLGVKCIGILGNLAREPAEINLNRSIGKFLVTIPLMAPEAPLADVVESLNQIFDIYSDDRFSFDDPVFWGEKLYESLEESLPKVKKMANSIDKRKYAELRTRADESIFNLGRFLAYKKKEKKNKKS
;
A
#
# COMPACT_ATOMS: atom_id res chain seq x y z
N MET A 1 17.04 2.88 -56.29
CA MET A 1 15.94 2.04 -55.79
C MET A 1 15.67 2.53 -54.39
N THR A 2 14.82 3.54 -54.29
CA THR A 2 14.70 4.42 -53.11
C THR A 2 13.36 4.11 -52.46
N ILE A 3 13.40 3.50 -51.28
CA ILE A 3 12.19 3.09 -50.54
C ILE A 3 11.75 4.26 -49.67
N HIS A 4 10.67 4.92 -50.09
CA HIS A 4 9.92 5.87 -49.28
C HIS A 4 9.12 5.12 -48.21
N THR A 5 9.53 5.23 -46.95
CA THR A 5 8.69 4.85 -45.80
C THR A 5 7.90 6.07 -45.35
N GLY A 6 6.64 6.16 -45.78
CA GLY A 6 5.70 7.19 -45.36
C GLY A 6 5.19 6.94 -43.94
N VAL A 7 5.61 7.76 -42.99
CA VAL A 7 4.97 7.89 -41.67
C VAL A 7 3.69 8.72 -41.88
N LYS A 8 2.53 8.10 -41.72
CA LYS A 8 1.24 8.81 -41.69
C LYS A 8 1.03 9.41 -40.31
N GLU A 9 1.26 10.72 -40.18
CA GLU A 9 0.69 11.52 -39.09
C GLU A 9 -0.84 11.42 -39.13
N LYS A 10 -1.43 10.77 -38.11
CA LYS A 10 -2.87 10.86 -37.85
C LYS A 10 -3.15 12.17 -37.14
N THR A 11 -3.42 13.24 -37.89
CA THR A 11 -4.08 14.44 -37.38
C THR A 11 -5.39 14.06 -36.68
N ARG A 12 -5.43 14.23 -35.34
CA ARG A 12 -6.62 14.05 -34.49
C ARG A 12 -7.71 15.03 -34.94
N LYS A 13 -8.79 14.52 -35.54
CA LYS A 13 -9.97 15.33 -35.89
C LYS A 13 -10.68 15.79 -34.62
N ARG A 14 -10.76 17.11 -34.44
CA ARG A 14 -11.59 17.82 -33.45
C ARG A 14 -13.04 17.34 -33.60
N THR A 15 -13.63 16.85 -32.51
CA THR A 15 -14.99 16.29 -32.45
C THR A 15 -16.04 17.32 -32.88
N GLU A 16 -16.69 17.05 -34.01
CA GLU A 16 -17.85 17.80 -34.50
C GLU A 16 -19.05 17.66 -33.54
N PHE A 17 -19.93 18.68 -33.52
CA PHE A 17 -21.11 18.76 -32.66
C PHE A 17 -21.96 17.49 -32.71
N ARG A 18 -21.90 16.67 -31.64
CA ARG A 18 -22.90 15.62 -31.44
C ARG A 18 -24.25 16.31 -31.19
N LYS A 19 -25.21 16.08 -32.08
CA LYS A 19 -26.62 16.47 -31.84
C LYS A 19 -27.06 15.83 -30.52
N ILE A 20 -27.36 16.68 -29.53
CA ILE A 20 -27.89 16.25 -28.24
C ILE A 20 -29.22 15.53 -28.53
N LYS A 21 -29.32 14.24 -28.19
CA LYS A 21 -30.60 13.49 -28.29
C LYS A 21 -31.67 14.23 -27.47
N PRO A 22 -32.99 14.11 -27.76
CA PRO A 22 -34.00 14.70 -26.87
C PRO A 22 -34.06 13.95 -25.51
N LEU A 23 -34.38 14.66 -24.43
CA LEU A 23 -34.68 14.05 -23.12
C LEU A 23 -36.07 13.42 -23.18
N SER A 24 -36.21 12.19 -22.68
CA SER A 24 -37.50 11.49 -22.64
C SER A 24 -38.25 11.70 -21.32
N ASP A 25 -37.55 12.11 -20.25
CA ASP A 25 -38.12 12.33 -18.93
C ASP A 25 -38.60 13.79 -18.78
N PRO A 26 -39.90 14.03 -18.53
CA PRO A 26 -40.46 15.37 -18.40
C PRO A 26 -39.92 16.15 -17.18
N GLU A 27 -39.51 15.49 -16.11
CA GLU A 27 -38.94 16.16 -14.92
C GLU A 27 -37.55 16.74 -15.25
N LEU A 28 -36.72 15.96 -15.95
CA LEU A 28 -35.41 16.39 -16.40
C LEU A 28 -35.48 17.52 -17.44
N VAL A 29 -36.48 17.49 -18.33
CA VAL A 29 -36.74 18.59 -19.28
C VAL A 29 -37.04 19.89 -18.52
N LYS A 30 -37.90 19.82 -17.51
CA LYS A 30 -38.26 20.99 -16.70
C LYS A 30 -37.05 21.58 -15.97
N ILE A 31 -36.24 20.73 -15.31
CA ILE A 31 -35.00 21.17 -14.64
C ILE A 31 -34.04 21.81 -15.64
N ARG A 32 -33.90 21.20 -16.84
CA ARG A 32 -33.04 21.71 -17.90
C ARG A 32 -33.47 23.11 -18.36
N GLU A 33 -34.76 23.33 -18.62
CA GLU A 33 -35.28 24.59 -19.14
C GLU A 33 -35.35 25.71 -18.08
N GLU A 34 -35.71 25.36 -16.83
CA GLU A 34 -35.90 26.36 -15.77
C GLU A 34 -34.60 26.74 -15.05
N LYS A 35 -33.61 25.85 -14.99
CA LYS A 35 -32.41 26.04 -14.15
C LYS A 35 -31.09 25.96 -14.92
N ILE A 36 -30.90 24.92 -15.73
CA ILE A 36 -29.61 24.65 -16.39
C ILE A 36 -29.36 25.62 -17.55
N PHE A 37 -30.33 25.75 -18.46
CA PHE A 37 -30.18 26.59 -19.65
C PHE A 37 -30.04 28.09 -19.32
N PRO A 38 -30.82 28.67 -18.39
CA PRO A 38 -30.63 30.05 -17.95
C PRO A 38 -29.23 30.27 -17.35
N ALA A 39 -28.76 29.36 -16.49
CA ALA A 39 -27.43 29.49 -15.88
C ALA A 39 -26.29 29.46 -16.91
N ILE A 40 -26.35 28.59 -17.92
CA ILE A 40 -25.36 28.56 -19.01
C ILE A 40 -25.42 29.86 -19.82
N LYS A 41 -26.62 30.36 -20.12
CA LYS A 41 -26.79 31.61 -20.88
C LYS A 41 -26.23 32.81 -20.12
N ASP A 42 -26.51 32.89 -18.82
CA ASP A 42 -26.03 33.97 -17.97
C ASP A 42 -24.50 33.90 -17.77
N LEU A 43 -23.91 32.70 -17.74
CA LEU A 43 -22.45 32.51 -17.76
C LEU A 43 -21.79 33.06 -19.03
N GLN A 44 -22.49 33.02 -20.16
CA GLN A 44 -22.04 33.56 -21.45
C GLN A 44 -22.41 35.04 -21.66
N SER A 45 -23.09 35.65 -20.69
CA SER A 45 -23.50 37.06 -20.75
C SER A 45 -22.29 37.99 -20.72
N PRO A 46 -22.32 39.14 -21.42
CA PRO A 46 -21.32 40.19 -21.24
C PRO A 46 -21.43 40.92 -19.89
N ASP A 47 -22.54 40.76 -19.18
CA ASP A 47 -22.76 41.39 -17.87
C ASP A 47 -22.04 40.62 -16.75
N LEU A 48 -21.17 41.32 -16.02
CA LEU A 48 -20.39 40.74 -14.93
C LEU A 48 -21.28 40.25 -13.78
N ALA A 49 -22.34 41.00 -13.44
CA ALA A 49 -23.25 40.62 -12.35
C ALA A 49 -24.04 39.35 -12.69
N ALA A 50 -24.56 39.25 -13.93
CA ALA A 50 -25.20 38.02 -14.43
C ALA A 50 -24.24 36.82 -14.39
N ARG A 51 -22.98 36.97 -14.80
CA ARG A 51 -21.99 35.89 -14.76
C ARG A 51 -21.70 35.42 -13.33
N SER A 52 -21.42 36.33 -12.41
CA SER A 52 -21.14 35.96 -11.01
C SER A 52 -22.35 35.27 -10.36
N SER A 53 -23.58 35.70 -10.67
CA SER A 53 -24.79 35.03 -10.22
C SER A 53 -24.94 33.62 -10.83
N ALA A 54 -24.60 33.46 -12.11
CA ALA A 54 -24.60 32.18 -12.79
C ALA A 54 -23.59 31.20 -12.17
N VAL A 55 -22.39 31.66 -11.84
CA VAL A 55 -21.34 30.83 -11.21
C VAL A 55 -21.83 30.26 -9.88
N GLY A 56 -22.38 31.10 -8.99
CA GLY A 56 -22.95 30.63 -7.73
C GLY A 56 -24.10 29.64 -7.92
N SER A 57 -24.94 29.85 -8.94
CA SER A 57 -26.04 28.95 -9.28
C SER A 57 -25.54 27.60 -9.81
N ILE A 58 -24.52 27.60 -10.68
CA ILE A 58 -23.91 26.39 -11.24
C ILE A 58 -23.23 25.59 -10.12
N LEU A 59 -22.39 26.22 -9.29
CA LEU A 59 -21.70 25.53 -8.20
C LEU A 59 -22.67 24.84 -7.23
N LYS A 60 -23.83 25.45 -6.97
CA LYS A 60 -24.88 24.84 -6.14
C LYS A 60 -25.61 23.69 -6.84
N LEU A 61 -25.78 23.75 -8.15
CA LEU A 61 -26.52 22.73 -8.91
C LEU A 61 -25.64 21.53 -9.28
N VAL A 62 -24.33 21.71 -9.44
CA VAL A 62 -23.38 20.64 -9.78
C VAL A 62 -23.29 19.57 -8.69
N THR A 63 -23.58 19.90 -7.42
CA THR A 63 -23.64 18.92 -6.32
C THR A 63 -24.83 17.96 -6.40
N ASP A 64 -25.80 18.21 -7.29
CA ASP A 64 -26.88 17.28 -7.59
C ASP A 64 -26.53 16.43 -8.81
N VAL A 65 -26.49 15.10 -8.63
CA VAL A 65 -26.08 14.13 -9.67
C VAL A 65 -26.87 14.31 -10.97
N LYS A 66 -28.19 14.53 -10.89
CA LYS A 66 -29.03 14.72 -12.09
C LYS A 66 -28.66 16.00 -12.84
N SER A 67 -28.49 17.09 -12.10
CA SER A 67 -28.14 18.40 -12.64
C SER A 67 -26.72 18.43 -13.23
N SER A 68 -25.73 17.79 -12.59
CA SER A 68 -24.37 17.66 -13.13
C SER A 68 -24.37 16.97 -14.51
N LYS A 69 -25.05 15.82 -14.63
CA LYS A 69 -25.17 15.12 -15.94
C LYS A 69 -25.90 15.96 -16.99
N LEU A 70 -26.84 16.82 -16.60
CA LEU A 70 -27.49 17.77 -17.52
C LEU A 70 -26.51 18.87 -17.98
N PHE A 71 -25.69 19.44 -17.10
CA PHE A 71 -24.66 20.40 -17.49
C PHE A 71 -23.64 19.80 -18.48
N LEU A 72 -23.18 18.57 -18.22
CA LEU A 72 -22.29 17.85 -19.14
C LEU A 72 -22.93 17.63 -20.51
N ARG A 73 -24.20 17.27 -20.54
CA ARG A 73 -24.98 17.13 -21.78
C ARG A 73 -25.03 18.43 -22.58
N GLU A 74 -25.23 19.57 -21.90
CA GLU A 74 -25.22 20.90 -22.50
C GLU A 74 -23.81 21.45 -22.79
N GLN A 75 -22.79 20.60 -22.74
CA GLN A 75 -21.41 20.93 -23.14
C GLN A 75 -20.77 22.05 -22.30
N ILE A 76 -21.12 22.14 -21.01
CA ILE A 76 -20.55 23.17 -20.13
C ILE A 76 -19.01 23.18 -20.14
N VAL A 77 -18.38 22.01 -20.17
CA VAL A 77 -16.91 21.87 -20.17
C VAL A 77 -16.31 22.55 -21.39
N LYS A 78 -16.89 22.34 -22.58
CA LYS A 78 -16.44 22.99 -23.81
C LYS A 78 -16.64 24.51 -23.75
N ILE A 79 -17.75 24.98 -23.19
CA ILE A 79 -18.01 26.42 -23.00
C ILE A 79 -16.93 27.03 -22.09
N LEU A 80 -16.59 26.38 -20.98
CA LEU A 80 -15.54 26.84 -20.06
C LEU A 80 -14.18 26.92 -20.77
N LEU A 81 -13.77 25.85 -21.46
CA LEU A 81 -12.47 25.75 -22.14
C LEU A 81 -12.33 26.72 -23.32
N ASP A 82 -13.38 26.90 -24.12
CA ASP A 82 -13.33 27.73 -25.32
C ASP A 82 -13.61 29.22 -25.05
N GLN A 83 -14.30 29.57 -23.95
CA GLN A 83 -14.76 30.93 -23.70
C GLN A 83 -14.29 31.46 -22.34
N THR A 84 -14.76 30.89 -21.23
CA THR A 84 -14.59 31.45 -19.88
C THR A 84 -13.12 31.49 -19.45
N LEU A 85 -12.36 30.41 -19.68
CA LEU A 85 -10.95 30.32 -19.29
C LEU A 85 -10.01 31.17 -20.15
N LYS A 86 -10.46 31.56 -21.35
CA LYS A 86 -9.72 32.42 -22.29
C LYS A 86 -10.08 33.90 -22.15
N HIS A 87 -10.98 34.24 -21.23
CA HIS A 87 -11.41 35.61 -20.98
C HIS A 87 -10.24 36.49 -20.47
N SER A 88 -10.24 37.80 -20.75
CA SER A 88 -9.14 38.69 -20.33
C SER A 88 -9.14 39.00 -18.84
N ASP A 89 -10.33 39.07 -18.23
CA ASP A 89 -10.52 39.33 -16.81
C ASP A 89 -10.21 38.10 -15.94
N LEU A 90 -9.42 38.31 -14.88
CA LEU A 90 -8.93 37.25 -14.00
C LEU A 90 -10.03 36.66 -13.12
N GLU A 91 -10.99 37.47 -12.69
CA GLU A 91 -12.12 37.01 -11.87
C GLU A 91 -12.99 36.02 -12.67
N THR A 92 -13.28 36.36 -13.92
CA THR A 92 -13.98 35.47 -14.86
C THR A 92 -13.22 34.16 -15.09
N LYS A 93 -11.89 34.19 -15.22
CA LYS A 93 -11.08 32.96 -15.33
C LYS A 93 -11.17 32.12 -14.07
N ALA A 94 -11.07 32.76 -12.89
CA ALA A 94 -11.12 32.09 -11.61
C ALA A 94 -12.46 31.37 -11.39
N ASP A 95 -13.56 32.03 -11.75
CA ASP A 95 -14.89 31.43 -11.75
C ASP A 95 -14.97 30.19 -12.66
N GLY A 96 -14.41 30.28 -13.87
CA GLY A 96 -14.38 29.16 -14.81
C GLY A 96 -13.61 27.94 -14.27
N TRP A 97 -12.45 28.17 -13.67
CA TRP A 97 -11.66 27.12 -13.02
C TRP A 97 -12.38 26.52 -11.81
N CYS A 98 -13.08 27.35 -11.03
CA CYS A 98 -13.85 26.90 -9.87
C CYS A 98 -14.98 25.96 -10.27
N ILE A 99 -15.75 26.32 -11.31
CA ILE A 99 -16.79 25.45 -11.87
C ILE A 99 -16.19 24.14 -12.36
N LEU A 100 -15.11 24.19 -13.13
CA LEU A 100 -14.49 22.98 -13.69
C LEU A 100 -14.01 22.03 -12.60
N LYS A 101 -13.34 22.57 -11.57
CA LYS A 101 -12.90 21.81 -10.39
C LYS A 101 -14.09 21.18 -9.66
N SER A 102 -15.18 21.92 -9.46
CA SER A 102 -16.37 21.38 -8.81
C SER A 102 -17.06 20.29 -9.62
N ILE A 103 -17.08 20.37 -10.95
CA ILE A 103 -17.57 19.26 -11.79
C ILE A 103 -16.66 18.05 -11.66
N ALA A 104 -15.33 18.25 -11.73
CA ALA A 104 -14.36 17.16 -11.59
C ALA A 104 -14.43 16.45 -10.23
N GLN A 105 -14.83 17.16 -9.17
CA GLN A 105 -14.97 16.61 -7.83
C GLN A 105 -16.22 15.74 -7.65
N GLU A 106 -17.31 16.04 -8.35
CA GLU A 106 -18.60 15.33 -8.22
C GLU A 106 -18.76 14.19 -9.24
N GLU A 107 -18.01 14.22 -10.33
CA GLU A 107 -18.02 13.19 -11.37
C GLU A 107 -17.07 12.03 -11.07
N ASP A 108 -17.17 10.96 -11.86
CA ASP A 108 -16.29 9.79 -11.73
C ASP A 108 -14.85 10.07 -12.21
N THR A 109 -13.92 9.19 -11.85
CA THR A 109 -12.50 9.31 -12.25
C THR A 109 -12.32 9.34 -13.77
N ASP A 110 -13.20 8.67 -14.52
CA ASP A 110 -13.26 8.70 -15.98
C ASP A 110 -13.44 10.13 -16.54
N PHE A 111 -14.11 11.02 -15.81
CA PHE A 111 -14.24 12.41 -16.22
C PHE A 111 -12.89 13.15 -16.21
N CYS A 112 -12.03 12.89 -15.23
CA CYS A 112 -10.68 13.48 -15.19
C CYS A 112 -9.82 12.97 -16.37
N VAL A 113 -9.93 11.69 -16.72
CA VAL A 113 -9.30 11.13 -17.93
C VAL A 113 -9.83 11.82 -19.19
N HIS A 114 -11.13 12.09 -19.25
CA HIS A 114 -11.73 12.84 -20.35
C HIS A 114 -11.17 14.27 -20.46
N LEU A 115 -11.04 14.98 -19.33
CA LEU A 115 -10.43 16.32 -19.29
C LEU A 115 -8.97 16.28 -19.78
N SER A 116 -8.19 15.30 -19.34
CA SER A 116 -6.81 15.10 -19.78
C SER A 116 -6.75 14.97 -21.31
N ARG A 117 -7.56 14.07 -21.88
CA ARG A 117 -7.67 13.85 -23.33
C ARG A 117 -8.18 15.07 -24.12
N MET A 118 -8.84 16.02 -23.45
CA MET A 118 -9.25 17.30 -24.05
C MET A 118 -8.15 18.36 -24.06
N GLY A 119 -6.97 18.08 -23.48
CA GLY A 119 -5.85 19.01 -23.39
C GLY A 119 -5.99 20.02 -22.25
N ILE A 120 -6.45 19.55 -21.08
CA ILE A 120 -6.61 20.42 -19.91
C ILE A 120 -5.28 20.96 -19.39
N LEU A 121 -4.20 20.18 -19.52
CA LEU A 121 -2.86 20.58 -19.06
C LEU A 121 -2.27 21.70 -19.93
N GLU A 122 -2.49 21.68 -21.24
CA GLU A 122 -2.15 22.81 -22.12
C GLU A 122 -3.02 24.03 -21.83
N THR A 123 -4.26 23.82 -21.37
CA THR A 123 -5.18 24.89 -21.01
C THR A 123 -4.82 25.54 -19.66
N ILE A 124 -4.26 24.77 -18.72
CA ILE A 124 -3.89 25.25 -17.39
C ILE A 124 -2.54 25.99 -17.40
N ASP A 125 -1.62 25.64 -18.30
CA ASP A 125 -0.26 26.20 -18.39
C ASP A 125 -0.20 27.75 -18.36
N PRO A 126 -1.01 28.51 -19.14
CA PRO A 126 -0.98 29.97 -19.07
C PRO A 126 -1.43 30.52 -17.71
N THR A 127 -2.32 29.81 -17.02
CA THR A 127 -2.79 30.18 -15.67
C THR A 127 -1.69 29.91 -14.65
N LEU A 128 -0.98 28.78 -14.77
CA LEU A 128 0.18 28.48 -13.92
C LEU A 128 1.26 29.56 -14.06
N LYS A 129 1.63 29.93 -15.30
CA LYS A 129 2.61 31.01 -15.56
C LYS A 129 2.21 32.32 -14.90
N LEU A 130 0.94 32.71 -15.10
CA LEU A 130 0.39 33.93 -14.50
C LEU A 130 0.48 33.89 -12.97
N LEU A 131 0.10 32.77 -12.34
CA LEU A 131 0.13 32.63 -10.89
C LEU A 131 1.56 32.68 -10.34
N ILE A 132 2.52 32.00 -10.98
CA ILE A 132 3.94 32.03 -10.61
C ILE A 132 4.45 33.49 -10.62
N GLU A 133 4.30 34.19 -11.74
CA GLU A 133 4.75 35.58 -11.89
C GLU A 133 4.07 36.51 -10.88
N THR A 134 2.76 36.33 -10.69
CA THR A 134 1.96 37.13 -9.76
C THR A 134 2.41 36.91 -8.32
N ILE A 135 2.59 35.68 -7.87
CA ILE A 135 3.01 35.38 -6.50
C ILE A 135 4.45 35.87 -6.25
N GLU A 136 5.36 35.67 -7.21
CA GLU A 136 6.73 36.17 -7.11
C GLU A 136 6.80 37.70 -7.02
N SER A 137 6.05 38.41 -7.86
CA SER A 137 6.00 39.88 -7.83
C SER A 137 5.48 40.42 -6.50
N HIS A 138 4.44 39.82 -5.93
CA HIS A 138 3.90 40.20 -4.62
C HIS A 138 4.89 39.99 -3.48
N ASN A 139 5.82 39.03 -3.61
CA ASN A 139 6.88 38.81 -2.64
C ASN A 139 8.03 39.83 -2.75
N ARG A 140 8.25 40.40 -3.94
CA ARG A 140 9.31 41.38 -4.19
C ARG A 140 8.86 42.84 -4.04
N ALA A 141 7.55 43.11 -4.11
CA ALA A 141 7.02 44.47 -4.14
C ALA A 141 7.10 45.20 -2.79
N ASP A 142 7.52 46.48 -2.82
CA ASP A 142 7.49 47.39 -1.67
C ASP A 142 6.05 47.81 -1.29
N SER A 143 5.13 47.81 -2.27
CA SER A 143 3.71 48.07 -2.06
C SER A 143 2.92 46.78 -1.94
N LYS A 144 2.23 46.61 -0.81
CA LYS A 144 1.40 45.43 -0.57
C LYS A 144 0.16 45.46 -1.47
N PRO A 145 -0.22 44.33 -2.10
CA PRO A 145 -1.47 44.24 -2.86
C PRO A 145 -2.68 44.54 -1.99
N THR A 146 -3.82 44.84 -2.61
CA THR A 146 -5.09 44.93 -1.87
C THR A 146 -5.50 43.55 -1.32
N GLN A 147 -6.32 43.52 -0.26
CA GLN A 147 -6.81 42.25 0.29
C GLN A 147 -7.60 41.44 -0.75
N ALA A 148 -8.48 42.11 -1.51
CA ALA A 148 -9.27 41.47 -2.55
C ALA A 148 -8.41 40.83 -3.65
N GLN A 149 -7.32 41.48 -4.07
CA GLN A 149 -6.38 40.90 -5.03
C GLN A 149 -5.66 39.67 -4.46
N ARG A 150 -5.25 39.70 -3.18
CA ARG A 150 -4.66 38.53 -2.53
C ARG A 150 -5.64 37.37 -2.46
N ASP A 151 -6.88 37.65 -2.05
CA ASP A 151 -7.92 36.62 -1.90
C ASP A 151 -8.22 35.96 -3.25
N LEU A 152 -8.32 36.75 -4.33
CA LEU A 152 -8.52 36.22 -5.67
C LEU A 152 -7.37 35.30 -6.12
N VAL A 153 -6.12 35.73 -5.93
CA VAL A 153 -4.94 34.93 -6.31
C VAL A 153 -4.88 33.62 -5.51
N TRP A 154 -5.11 33.66 -4.20
CA TRP A 154 -5.06 32.45 -3.36
C TRP A 154 -6.25 31.52 -3.56
N ASN A 155 -7.45 32.05 -3.85
CA ASN A 155 -8.62 31.23 -4.21
C ASN A 155 -8.39 30.53 -5.56
N LEU A 156 -7.84 31.24 -6.55
CA LEU A 156 -7.47 30.65 -7.83
C LEU A 156 -6.38 29.59 -7.64
N THR A 157 -5.33 29.89 -6.88
CA THR A 157 -4.24 28.95 -6.55
C THR A 157 -4.79 27.68 -5.91
N THR A 158 -5.63 27.80 -4.88
CA THR A 158 -6.29 26.66 -4.23
C THR A 158 -7.11 25.83 -5.21
N THR A 159 -7.87 26.50 -6.09
CA THR A 159 -8.70 25.84 -7.09
C THR A 159 -7.86 25.02 -8.07
N ILE A 160 -6.74 25.58 -8.53
CA ILE A 160 -5.83 24.93 -9.46
C ILE A 160 -5.13 23.75 -8.80
N VAL A 161 -4.63 23.92 -7.56
CA VAL A 161 -4.01 22.84 -6.79
C VAL A 161 -4.99 21.68 -6.59
N ASN A 162 -6.24 21.97 -6.19
CA ASN A 162 -7.26 20.95 -6.01
C ASN A 162 -7.63 20.24 -7.32
N LEU A 163 -7.70 20.97 -8.45
CA LEU A 163 -7.93 20.34 -9.75
C LEU A 163 -6.76 19.43 -10.15
N LEU A 164 -5.52 19.86 -9.91
CA LEU A 164 -4.34 19.03 -10.15
C LEU A 164 -4.35 17.77 -9.27
N SER A 165 -4.75 17.88 -7.99
CA SER A 165 -4.92 16.72 -7.10
C SER A 165 -5.98 15.75 -7.61
N LEU A 166 -7.11 16.24 -8.13
CA LEU A 166 -8.16 15.40 -8.71
C LEU A 166 -7.68 14.70 -10.00
N LEU A 167 -6.94 15.41 -10.84
CA LEU A 167 -6.35 14.84 -12.06
C LEU A 167 -5.31 13.77 -11.72
N SER A 168 -4.40 14.04 -10.77
CA SER A 168 -3.38 13.09 -10.36
C SER A 168 -3.97 11.86 -9.68
N GLY A 169 -5.06 12.00 -8.91
CA GLY A 169 -5.73 10.89 -8.24
C GLY A 169 -6.69 10.07 -9.10
N SER A 170 -6.72 10.27 -10.43
CA SER A 170 -7.73 9.66 -11.31
C SER A 170 -7.30 8.34 -11.96
N HIS A 171 -6.22 8.35 -12.74
CA HIS A 171 -5.65 7.19 -13.42
C HIS A 171 -4.19 7.47 -13.79
N ASP A 172 -3.37 6.43 -13.78
CA ASP A 172 -1.95 6.46 -14.18
C ASP A 172 -1.70 7.15 -15.55
N GLU A 173 -2.60 6.99 -16.54
CA GLU A 173 -2.50 7.67 -17.85
C GLU A 173 -2.43 9.20 -17.69
N VAL A 174 -3.20 9.76 -16.75
CA VAL A 174 -3.25 11.20 -16.48
C VAL A 174 -1.99 11.65 -15.73
N VAL A 175 -1.51 10.84 -14.79
CA VAL A 175 -0.27 11.08 -14.04
C VAL A 175 0.94 11.07 -14.98
N ASP A 176 0.99 10.14 -15.93
CA ASP A 176 1.98 10.07 -17.02
C ASP A 176 1.86 11.23 -18.02
N GLU A 177 0.68 11.86 -18.12
CA GLU A 177 0.52 13.08 -18.90
C GLU A 177 1.05 14.29 -18.14
N ILE A 178 0.74 14.41 -16.84
CA ILE A 178 1.25 15.48 -15.96
C ILE A 178 2.78 15.49 -15.90
N SER A 179 3.43 14.32 -15.88
CA SER A 179 4.90 14.22 -15.84
C SER A 179 5.61 14.85 -17.04
N LYS A 180 4.88 15.10 -18.15
CA LYS A 180 5.38 15.79 -19.34
C LYS A 180 5.31 17.32 -19.25
N PHE A 181 4.76 17.87 -18.17
CA PHE A 181 4.61 19.31 -17.96
C PHE A 181 5.39 19.78 -16.71
N PRO A 182 6.72 20.03 -16.82
CA PRO A 182 7.55 20.45 -15.68
C PRO A 182 7.07 21.72 -14.98
N ILE A 183 6.30 22.57 -15.68
CA ILE A 183 5.68 23.75 -15.09
C ILE A 183 4.75 23.42 -13.90
N VAL A 184 4.13 22.25 -13.88
CA VAL A 184 3.31 21.79 -12.76
C VAL A 184 4.17 21.66 -11.51
N LEU A 185 5.31 20.96 -11.59
CA LEU A 185 6.24 20.83 -10.47
C LEU A 185 6.87 22.18 -10.08
N ASN A 186 7.26 23.00 -11.05
CA ASN A 186 7.74 24.37 -10.79
C ASN A 186 6.73 25.18 -9.97
N PHE A 187 5.45 25.10 -10.32
CA PHE A 187 4.38 25.77 -9.61
C PHE A 187 4.21 25.22 -8.19
N LEU A 188 4.10 23.90 -8.03
CA LEU A 188 3.90 23.25 -6.73
C LEU A 188 5.07 23.52 -5.77
N PHE A 189 6.31 23.28 -6.18
CA PHE A 189 7.48 23.58 -5.35
C PHE A 189 7.68 25.08 -5.14
N GLY A 190 7.35 25.92 -6.12
CA GLY A 190 7.35 27.38 -5.96
C GLY A 190 6.43 27.84 -4.82
N LEU A 191 5.26 27.23 -4.67
CA LEU A 191 4.34 27.48 -3.55
C LEU A 191 4.91 27.02 -2.20
N LEU A 192 5.62 25.88 -2.14
CA LEU A 192 6.26 25.40 -0.91
C LEU A 192 7.43 26.27 -0.47
N MET A 193 8.21 26.80 -1.41
CA MET A 193 9.36 27.68 -1.13
C MET A 193 8.94 29.12 -0.79
N THR A 194 7.71 29.50 -1.16
CA THR A 194 7.19 30.85 -0.92
C THR A 194 6.68 31.00 0.52
N LYS A 195 7.30 31.90 1.29
CA LYS A 195 6.95 32.15 2.71
C LYS A 195 5.55 32.71 2.94
N SER A 196 4.98 33.41 1.95
CA SER A 196 3.66 34.04 2.05
C SER A 196 2.50 33.08 1.73
N THR A 197 2.81 31.85 1.28
CA THR A 197 1.81 30.84 0.94
C THR A 197 1.00 30.44 2.18
N PRO A 198 -0.35 30.51 2.14
CA PRO A 198 -1.18 30.06 3.25
C PRO A 198 -1.00 28.57 3.56
N LEU A 199 -1.10 28.18 4.84
CA LEU A 199 -0.90 26.79 5.27
C LEU A 199 -1.81 25.80 4.54
N GLN A 200 -3.09 26.14 4.33
CA GLN A 200 -4.03 25.27 3.60
C GLN A 200 -3.59 25.01 2.15
N VAL A 201 -3.00 26.01 1.49
CA VAL A 201 -2.45 25.86 0.14
C VAL A 201 -1.21 24.97 0.19
N GLN A 202 -0.33 25.15 1.18
CA GLN A 202 0.85 24.28 1.36
C GLN A 202 0.43 22.81 1.56
N LEU A 203 -0.55 22.53 2.42
CA LEU A 203 -1.07 21.17 2.64
C LEU A 203 -1.72 20.59 1.38
N GLY A 204 -2.50 21.38 0.64
CA GLY A 204 -3.06 20.96 -0.65
C GLY A 204 -1.99 20.62 -1.69
N VAL A 205 -0.92 21.43 -1.74
CA VAL A 205 0.24 21.18 -2.62
C VAL A 205 0.95 19.89 -2.22
N GLN A 206 1.21 19.67 -0.94
CA GLN A 206 1.86 18.44 -0.50
C GLN A 206 0.97 17.22 -0.74
N SER A 207 -0.34 17.32 -0.54
CA SER A 207 -1.29 16.24 -0.85
C SER A 207 -1.26 15.88 -2.34
N CYS A 208 -1.20 16.90 -3.22
CA CYS A 208 -1.02 16.69 -4.66
C CYS A 208 0.31 15.99 -4.98
N LEU A 209 1.41 16.40 -4.33
CA LEU A 209 2.73 15.80 -4.52
C LEU A 209 2.81 14.36 -4.02
N ILE A 210 2.09 13.99 -2.96
CA ILE A 210 1.99 12.59 -2.50
C ILE A 210 1.50 11.72 -3.66
N THR A 211 0.36 12.05 -4.25
CA THR A 211 -0.20 11.29 -5.37
C THR A 211 0.69 11.32 -6.62
N LEU A 212 1.34 12.44 -6.92
CA LEU A 212 2.22 12.55 -8.09
C LEU A 212 3.53 11.77 -7.96
N THR A 213 3.99 11.50 -6.74
CA THR A 213 5.25 10.79 -6.48
C THR A 213 5.07 9.30 -6.24
N GLU A 214 3.85 8.85 -5.97
CA GLU A 214 3.51 7.44 -5.78
C GLU A 214 3.74 6.67 -7.09
N ASP A 215 4.67 5.70 -7.05
CA ASP A 215 5.08 4.83 -8.16
C ASP A 215 5.41 5.56 -9.48
N ASN A 216 5.86 6.82 -9.40
CA ASN A 216 6.12 7.65 -10.59
C ASN A 216 7.59 8.05 -10.71
N LYS A 217 8.36 7.22 -11.40
CA LYS A 217 9.78 7.46 -11.66
C LYS A 217 10.07 8.77 -12.38
N ALA A 218 9.26 9.16 -13.37
CA ALA A 218 9.50 10.35 -14.17
C ALA A 218 9.36 11.66 -13.36
N ILE A 219 8.42 11.71 -12.42
CA ILE A 219 8.27 12.84 -11.49
C ILE A 219 9.41 12.84 -10.48
N VAL A 220 9.74 11.67 -9.92
CA VAL A 220 10.81 11.54 -8.93
C VAL A 220 12.18 11.96 -9.51
N GLU A 221 12.51 11.55 -10.74
CA GLU A 221 13.73 11.96 -11.43
C GLU A 221 13.78 13.48 -11.62
N GLN A 222 12.68 14.13 -12.03
CA GLN A 222 12.61 15.59 -12.12
C GLN A 222 12.81 16.29 -10.77
N ILE A 223 12.36 15.69 -9.67
CA ILE A 223 12.61 16.21 -8.31
C ILE A 223 14.09 16.13 -7.95
N MET A 224 14.75 15.03 -8.33
CA MET A 224 16.17 14.81 -8.06
C MET A 224 17.09 15.67 -8.94
N GLU A 225 16.68 16.00 -10.16
CA GLU A 225 17.40 16.93 -11.05
C GLU A 225 17.41 18.38 -10.52
N SER A 226 16.45 18.74 -9.66
CA SER A 226 16.38 20.07 -9.05
C SER A 226 17.16 20.15 -7.74
N ASP A 227 18.19 21.01 -7.71
CA ASP A 227 19.04 21.23 -6.53
C ASP A 227 18.28 21.66 -5.26
N ASN A 228 17.08 22.22 -5.41
CA ASN A 228 16.35 22.88 -4.32
C ASN A 228 15.09 22.13 -3.87
N TRP A 229 14.47 21.31 -4.73
CA TRP A 229 13.17 20.69 -4.42
C TRP A 229 13.30 19.61 -3.37
N PHE A 230 14.23 18.67 -3.56
CA PHE A 230 14.52 17.64 -2.57
C PHE A 230 14.92 18.25 -1.22
N LYS A 231 15.84 19.24 -1.22
CA LYS A 231 16.24 19.97 0.00
C LYS A 231 15.07 20.66 0.70
N THR A 232 14.12 21.21 -0.06
CA THR A 232 12.91 21.83 0.50
C THR A 232 12.06 20.81 1.26
N LEU A 233 11.91 19.59 0.72
CA LEU A 233 11.18 18.52 1.41
C LEU A 233 11.87 18.12 2.72
N ILE A 234 13.19 17.99 2.72
CA ILE A 234 13.98 17.71 3.94
C ILE A 234 13.76 18.80 4.99
N VAL A 235 13.86 20.08 4.61
CA VAL A 235 13.62 21.22 5.52
C VAL A 235 12.19 21.22 6.07
N ILE A 236 11.18 20.84 5.27
CA ILE A 236 9.80 20.74 5.74
C ILE A 236 9.63 19.55 6.70
N LYS A 237 10.22 18.39 6.39
CA LYS A 237 10.24 17.20 7.25
C LYS A 237 10.87 17.48 8.61
N ASP A 238 11.94 18.27 8.65
CA ASP A 238 12.63 18.66 9.89
C ASP A 238 11.88 19.77 10.68
N SER A 239 10.76 20.27 10.16
CA SER A 239 9.94 21.24 10.88
C SER A 239 9.05 20.56 11.93
N ASN A 240 8.83 21.20 13.08
CA ASN A 240 7.89 20.69 14.11
C ASN A 240 6.41 20.98 13.77
N GLN A 241 6.05 21.01 12.48
CA GLN A 241 4.71 21.39 12.00
C GLN A 241 4.02 20.19 11.36
N THR A 242 2.69 20.17 11.32
CA THR A 242 1.90 19.07 10.72
C THR A 242 2.27 18.75 9.27
N LYS A 243 2.70 19.76 8.51
CA LYS A 243 3.26 19.60 7.15
C LYS A 243 4.48 18.68 7.05
N ALA A 244 5.13 18.36 8.16
CA ALA A 244 6.24 17.41 8.19
C ALA A 244 5.77 15.98 7.86
N ILE A 245 4.56 15.58 8.30
CA ILE A 245 3.99 14.27 8.00
C ILE A 245 3.82 14.07 6.49
N TYR A 246 3.28 15.08 5.81
CA TYR A 246 3.12 15.06 4.35
C TYR A 246 4.48 15.02 3.64
N ALA A 247 5.48 15.76 4.14
CA ALA A 247 6.83 15.68 3.59
C ALA A 247 7.46 14.30 3.79
N CYS A 248 7.24 13.64 4.93
CA CYS A 248 7.65 12.25 5.13
C CYS A 248 7.02 11.33 4.07
N ARG A 249 5.72 11.45 3.80
CA ARG A 249 5.07 10.62 2.78
C ARG A 249 5.64 10.85 1.37
N ILE A 250 5.88 12.10 0.98
CA ILE A 250 6.51 12.40 -0.32
C ILE A 250 7.94 11.84 -0.39
N LEU A 251 8.72 11.98 0.68
CA LEU A 251 10.08 11.44 0.75
C LEU A 251 10.09 9.91 0.71
N HIS A 252 9.16 9.25 1.40
CA HIS A 252 8.97 7.81 1.33
C HIS A 252 8.70 7.35 -0.11
N ASN A 253 7.77 7.99 -0.82
CA ASN A 253 7.48 7.68 -2.21
C ASN A 253 8.74 7.81 -3.11
N ILE A 254 9.56 8.85 -2.88
CA ILE A 254 10.85 9.03 -3.56
C ILE A 254 11.81 7.88 -3.24
N PHE A 255 11.95 7.52 -1.96
CA PHE A 255 12.87 6.46 -1.52
C PHE A 255 12.45 5.09 -2.06
N ALA A 256 11.15 4.76 -2.01
CA ALA A 256 10.62 3.53 -2.58
C ALA A 256 10.84 3.46 -4.10
N THR A 257 10.52 4.53 -4.83
CA THR A 257 10.68 4.60 -6.30
C THR A 257 12.15 4.47 -6.73
N LEU A 258 13.07 5.05 -5.97
CA LEU A 258 14.51 4.99 -6.23
C LEU A 258 15.19 3.76 -5.58
N GLN A 259 14.43 2.93 -4.87
CA GLN A 259 14.93 1.77 -4.12
C GLN A 259 16.05 2.13 -3.14
N TRP A 260 15.92 3.28 -2.47
CA TRP A 260 16.85 3.74 -1.44
C TRP A 260 16.52 3.09 -0.09
N PHE A 261 16.93 1.83 0.03
CA PHE A 261 16.86 1.05 1.27
C PHE A 261 18.10 1.29 2.13
N ASP A 262 18.06 0.87 3.40
CA ASP A 262 19.12 1.10 4.39
C ASP A 262 20.55 0.75 3.89
N TYR A 263 20.68 -0.28 3.05
CA TYR A 263 21.96 -0.76 2.52
C TYR A 263 22.39 -0.12 1.18
N ASN A 264 21.53 0.65 0.51
CA ASN A 264 21.78 1.21 -0.82
C ASN A 264 21.26 2.65 -0.93
N THR A 265 21.94 3.58 -0.25
CA THR A 265 21.60 5.00 -0.26
C THR A 265 22.74 5.86 -0.81
N PRO A 266 22.44 7.00 -1.47
CA PRO A 266 23.48 7.92 -1.95
C PRO A 266 24.29 8.59 -0.82
N ALA A 267 23.70 8.71 0.37
CA ALA A 267 24.37 9.22 1.56
C ALA A 267 23.83 8.51 2.80
N LYS A 268 24.68 8.42 3.82
CA LYS A 268 24.33 7.85 5.11
C LYS A 268 23.04 8.48 5.64
N ASP A 269 22.10 7.64 6.06
CA ASP A 269 20.80 8.00 6.63
C ASP A 269 19.74 8.53 5.64
N MET A 270 19.95 8.43 4.31
CA MET A 270 18.93 8.79 3.29
C MET A 270 18.01 7.61 2.92
N SER A 271 17.38 7.00 3.93
CA SER A 271 16.36 5.95 3.79
C SER A 271 15.13 6.27 4.64
N ASP A 272 14.13 5.40 4.61
CA ASP A 272 12.92 5.52 5.44
C ASP A 272 13.22 5.59 6.95
N ALA A 273 14.40 5.13 7.39
CA ALA A 273 14.88 5.25 8.78
C ALA A 273 14.81 6.69 9.31
N MET A 274 15.08 7.70 8.47
CA MET A 274 15.05 9.12 8.89
C MET A 274 13.62 9.70 9.04
N LEU A 275 12.61 9.00 8.51
CA LEU A 275 11.22 9.45 8.48
C LEU A 275 10.46 8.98 9.73
N ILE A 276 10.72 7.75 10.16
CA ILE A 276 9.99 7.10 11.26
C ILE A 276 10.04 7.93 12.55
N PRO A 277 11.18 8.45 13.05
CA PRO A 277 11.20 9.25 14.27
C PRO A 277 10.30 10.49 14.21
N VAL A 278 10.19 11.13 13.04
CA VAL A 278 9.32 12.30 12.84
C VAL A 278 7.85 11.87 12.89
N LEU A 279 7.49 10.80 12.20
CA LEU A 279 6.13 10.24 12.19
C LEU A 279 5.71 9.79 13.59
N THR A 280 6.57 9.06 14.30
CA THR A 280 6.34 8.58 15.66
C THR A 280 6.18 9.73 16.65
N LYS A 281 6.98 10.79 16.54
CA LYS A 281 6.84 11.97 17.39
C LYS A 281 5.46 12.63 17.19
N HIS A 282 5.05 12.84 15.95
CA HIS A 282 3.73 13.42 15.66
C HIS A 282 2.58 12.51 16.12
N LEU A 283 2.72 11.19 15.94
CA LEU A 283 1.78 10.19 16.46
C LEU A 283 1.62 10.32 17.98
N ALA A 284 2.72 10.43 18.73
CA ALA A 284 2.72 10.59 20.18
C ALA A 284 2.09 11.92 20.62
N ASP A 285 2.47 13.04 19.99
CA ASP A 285 1.95 14.37 20.30
C ASP A 285 0.42 14.42 20.10
N ILE A 286 -0.07 13.93 18.95
CA ILE A 286 -1.51 13.93 18.61
C ILE A 286 -2.29 12.99 19.54
N THR A 287 -1.76 11.80 19.81
CA THR A 287 -2.42 10.83 20.72
C THR A 287 -2.56 11.43 22.13
N ASN A 288 -1.54 12.12 22.61
CA ASN A 288 -1.58 12.80 23.90
C ASN A 288 -2.62 13.95 23.94
N ASP A 289 -2.70 14.76 22.89
CA ASP A 289 -3.69 15.84 22.79
C ASP A 289 -5.14 15.31 22.75
N GLU A 290 -5.37 14.20 22.06
CA GLU A 290 -6.67 13.53 21.99
C GLU A 290 -7.11 12.96 23.35
N ILE A 291 -6.16 12.40 24.12
CA ILE A 291 -6.36 11.92 25.49
C ILE A 291 -6.69 13.10 26.44
N ASN A 292 -6.01 14.24 26.26
CA ASN A 292 -6.19 15.43 27.09
C ASN A 292 -7.44 16.26 26.75
N GLY A 293 -8.22 15.86 25.74
CA GLY A 293 -9.49 16.51 25.38
C GLY A 293 -9.33 17.87 24.70
N GLN A 294 -8.14 18.19 24.17
CA GLN A 294 -7.89 19.39 23.38
C GLN A 294 -7.91 18.98 21.90
N ILE A 295 -9.00 19.24 21.18
CA ILE A 295 -9.09 18.83 19.75
C ILE A 295 -9.28 20.04 18.84
N PRO A 296 -8.36 20.27 17.89
CA PRO A 296 -8.67 20.79 16.56
C PRO A 296 -9.07 19.63 15.63
N SER A 297 -10.17 19.80 14.89
CA SER A 297 -10.80 18.79 14.01
C SER A 297 -9.94 18.24 12.86
N SER A 298 -8.69 18.71 12.71
CA SER A 298 -7.73 18.32 11.67
C SER A 298 -6.75 17.23 12.10
N SER A 299 -6.65 16.93 13.40
CA SER A 299 -5.68 15.97 13.94
C SER A 299 -5.90 14.53 13.44
N GLY A 300 -7.14 14.13 13.18
CA GLY A 300 -7.48 12.76 12.77
C GLY A 300 -6.94 12.39 11.38
N ASN A 301 -6.99 13.31 10.41
CA ASN A 301 -6.49 13.06 9.06
C ASN A 301 -4.95 13.00 9.05
N ASP A 302 -4.31 13.85 9.85
CA ASP A 302 -2.85 13.87 9.98
C ASP A 302 -2.34 12.57 10.65
N LEU A 303 -3.08 12.06 11.65
CA LEU A 303 -2.77 10.79 12.31
C LEU A 303 -2.96 9.60 11.36
N GLN A 304 -4.04 9.61 10.59
CA GLN A 304 -4.29 8.62 9.55
C GLN A 304 -3.13 8.58 8.55
N LEU A 305 -2.73 9.73 8.01
CA LEU A 305 -1.63 9.81 7.05
C LEU A 305 -0.30 9.32 7.64
N ALA A 306 -0.02 9.61 8.91
CA ALA A 306 1.18 9.12 9.57
C ALA A 306 1.19 7.59 9.68
N LEU A 307 0.07 6.99 10.07
CA LEU A 307 -0.10 5.54 10.16
C LEU A 307 -0.01 4.85 8.79
N GLU A 308 -0.66 5.41 7.76
CA GLU A 308 -0.54 4.92 6.38
C GLU A 308 0.91 4.97 5.90
N THR A 309 1.63 6.04 6.20
CA THR A 309 3.05 6.17 5.81
C THR A 309 3.89 5.11 6.52
N ILE A 310 3.70 4.88 7.83
CA ILE A 310 4.41 3.81 8.56
C ILE A 310 4.08 2.42 7.96
N ALA A 311 2.81 2.18 7.61
CA ALA A 311 2.39 0.92 7.00
C ALA A 311 3.06 0.66 5.64
N LEU A 312 3.22 1.69 4.81
CA LEU A 312 3.91 1.60 3.53
C LEU A 312 5.42 1.43 3.66
N VAL A 313 6.06 2.12 4.61
CA VAL A 313 7.47 1.91 4.95
C VAL A 313 7.71 0.44 5.30
N ALA A 314 6.82 -0.17 6.10
CA ALA A 314 6.91 -1.59 6.42
C ALA A 314 6.74 -2.49 5.18
N THR A 315 5.79 -2.20 4.28
CA THR A 315 5.63 -2.95 3.02
C THR A 315 6.88 -2.85 2.14
N THR A 316 7.41 -1.64 1.97
CA THR A 316 8.60 -1.37 1.15
C THR A 316 9.84 -2.07 1.72
N LEU A 317 9.97 -2.11 3.05
CA LEU A 317 11.04 -2.85 3.72
C LEU A 317 10.90 -4.37 3.50
N GLN A 318 9.68 -4.90 3.51
CA GLN A 318 9.44 -6.32 3.21
C GLN A 318 9.93 -6.67 1.79
N GLU A 319 9.57 -5.86 0.80
CA GLU A 319 10.03 -6.03 -0.58
C GLU A 319 11.56 -5.94 -0.67
N ALA A 320 12.18 -5.00 0.04
CA ALA A 320 13.64 -4.85 0.09
C ALA A 320 14.34 -6.10 0.65
N ILE A 321 13.79 -6.72 1.70
CA ILE A 321 14.32 -7.95 2.31
C ILE A 321 14.17 -9.14 1.35
N GLU A 322 13.02 -9.25 0.67
CA GLU A 322 12.78 -10.31 -0.33
C GLU A 322 13.76 -10.22 -1.50
N HIS A 323 14.02 -9.01 -2.01
CA HIS A 323 14.99 -8.77 -3.07
C HIS A 323 16.43 -9.15 -2.65
N CYS A 324 16.85 -8.83 -1.43
CA CYS A 324 18.16 -9.27 -0.91
C CYS A 324 18.28 -10.80 -0.88
N ASN A 325 17.27 -11.48 -0.31
CA ASN A 325 17.26 -12.94 -0.15
C ASN A 325 17.26 -13.69 -1.49
N HIS A 326 16.66 -13.11 -2.54
CA HIS A 326 16.67 -13.69 -3.89
C HIS A 326 18.04 -13.56 -4.58
N ASN A 327 18.75 -12.46 -4.37
CA ASN A 327 20.09 -12.26 -4.93
C ASN A 327 21.14 -13.20 -4.31
N GLU A 328 20.99 -13.56 -3.03
CA GLU A 328 21.86 -14.55 -2.37
C GLU A 328 21.65 -15.98 -2.90
N LYS A 329 20.41 -16.38 -3.21
CA LYS A 329 20.11 -17.73 -3.73
C LYS A 329 20.54 -17.94 -5.18
N GLY A 330 20.73 -16.87 -5.96
CA GLY A 330 21.20 -16.94 -7.35
C GLY A 330 22.66 -17.40 -7.49
N PHE A 331 23.45 -17.41 -6.41
CA PHE A 331 24.87 -17.80 -6.45
C PHE A 331 25.12 -19.27 -6.05
N VAL A 332 24.11 -19.99 -5.54
CA VAL A 332 24.28 -21.35 -5.00
C VAL A 332 23.75 -22.45 -5.94
N GLU A 333 23.04 -22.11 -7.02
CA GLU A 333 22.54 -23.08 -8.03
C GLU A 333 23.43 -23.20 -9.29
N SER A 334 24.76 -23.16 -9.14
CA SER A 334 25.69 -23.51 -10.25
C SER A 334 26.82 -24.43 -9.82
N ALA A 335 26.55 -25.33 -8.87
CA ALA A 335 27.49 -26.37 -8.47
C ALA A 335 26.82 -27.73 -8.27
N ASP A 336 25.95 -28.16 -9.18
CA ASP A 336 25.83 -29.60 -9.47
C ASP A 336 25.20 -29.85 -10.84
N GLY A 337 25.89 -30.62 -11.69
CA GLY A 337 25.34 -31.09 -12.97
C GLY A 337 26.14 -30.76 -14.23
N CYS A 338 27.43 -31.08 -14.28
CA CYS A 338 28.12 -31.29 -15.56
C CYS A 338 28.41 -32.78 -15.75
N ALA A 339 27.45 -33.50 -16.32
CA ALA A 339 27.71 -34.77 -16.97
C ALA A 339 28.35 -34.50 -18.34
N ALA A 340 29.43 -35.23 -18.60
CA ALA A 340 30.30 -35.21 -19.77
C ALA A 340 29.61 -34.93 -21.12
N GLU A 341 30.21 -34.04 -21.91
CA GLU A 341 30.40 -34.25 -23.34
C GLU A 341 31.64 -33.47 -23.81
N ASP A 342 32.62 -34.22 -24.32
CA ASP A 342 33.85 -33.77 -24.94
C ASP A 342 33.56 -32.81 -26.10
N THR A 343 34.15 -31.61 -26.08
CA THR A 343 34.57 -30.95 -27.32
C THR A 343 35.81 -30.11 -27.06
N ASP A 344 36.92 -30.57 -27.62
CA ASP A 344 38.19 -29.83 -27.75
C ASP A 344 37.97 -28.51 -28.50
N ILE A 345 38.23 -27.37 -27.86
CA ILE A 345 38.69 -26.16 -28.57
C ILE A 345 39.77 -25.46 -27.73
N GLU A 346 40.88 -25.22 -28.42
CA GLU A 346 42.18 -24.74 -27.97
C GLU A 346 42.14 -23.34 -27.32
N VAL A 347 43.00 -23.18 -26.33
CA VAL A 347 43.34 -21.90 -25.70
C VAL A 347 44.33 -21.16 -26.60
N GLU A 348 43.96 -19.98 -27.11
CA GLU A 348 44.95 -18.94 -27.43
C GLU A 348 44.63 -17.65 -26.67
N LYS A 349 45.57 -17.31 -25.81
CA LYS A 349 45.68 -16.07 -25.05
C LYS A 349 46.11 -14.95 -26.00
N ASP A 350 45.48 -13.80 -25.90
CA ASP A 350 46.20 -12.53 -26.03
C ASP A 350 45.61 -11.51 -25.06
N VAL A 351 46.40 -11.23 -24.02
CA VAL A 351 46.18 -10.21 -23.01
C VAL A 351 46.88 -8.93 -23.48
N ILE A 352 46.12 -7.83 -23.59
CA ILE A 352 46.67 -6.48 -23.57
C ILE A 352 46.34 -5.90 -22.19
N PRO A 353 47.33 -5.63 -21.32
CA PRO A 353 47.10 -5.12 -19.98
C PRO A 353 46.95 -3.60 -20.00
N GLY A 354 45.89 -3.09 -19.38
CA GLY A 354 45.61 -1.66 -19.28
C GLY A 354 44.75 -1.37 -18.06
N GLU A 355 45.42 -1.27 -16.91
CA GLU A 355 45.13 -0.42 -15.75
C GLU A 355 43.64 -0.24 -15.39
N ASN A 356 43.17 -1.04 -14.40
CA ASN A 356 42.23 -0.71 -13.30
C ASN A 356 41.57 -1.99 -12.72
N GLU A 357 42.33 -3.06 -12.48
CA GLU A 357 41.79 -4.30 -11.88
C GLU A 357 42.01 -4.40 -10.36
N ASP A 358 42.90 -3.59 -9.78
CA ASP A 358 43.26 -3.72 -8.36
C ASP A 358 42.13 -3.32 -7.39
N GLU A 359 41.23 -2.39 -7.76
CA GLU A 359 40.08 -2.02 -6.90
C GLU A 359 38.93 -3.05 -6.92
N ARG A 360 38.89 -3.95 -7.92
CA ARG A 360 37.88 -5.03 -7.97
C ARG A 360 38.38 -6.31 -7.33
N ILE A 361 39.68 -6.55 -7.37
CA ILE A 361 40.30 -7.73 -6.74
C ILE A 361 40.34 -7.61 -5.22
N ASP A 362 40.50 -6.40 -4.67
CA ASP A 362 40.42 -6.21 -3.21
C ASP A 362 39.00 -6.44 -2.67
N ALA A 363 37.96 -6.02 -3.41
CA ALA A 363 36.56 -6.29 -3.06
C ALA A 363 36.18 -7.78 -3.19
N ASP A 364 36.74 -8.48 -4.20
CA ASP A 364 36.52 -9.92 -4.39
C ASP A 364 37.37 -10.78 -3.44
N MET A 365 38.57 -10.32 -3.00
CA MET A 365 39.38 -11.05 -2.01
C MET A 365 38.83 -10.90 -0.59
N GLU A 366 38.19 -9.79 -0.24
CA GLU A 366 37.54 -9.60 1.07
C GLU A 366 36.34 -10.56 1.25
N MET A 367 35.65 -10.95 0.16
CA MET A 367 34.58 -11.96 0.19
C MET A 367 35.06 -13.42 0.17
N VAL A 368 36.35 -13.67 -0.15
CA VAL A 368 36.91 -15.04 -0.30
C VAL A 368 37.82 -15.43 0.86
N THR A 369 38.49 -14.50 1.52
CA THR A 369 39.27 -14.81 2.72
C THR A 369 38.38 -14.78 3.95
N GLY A 370 37.67 -15.88 4.19
CA GLY A 370 37.04 -16.23 5.47
C GLY A 370 38.09 -16.42 6.57
N TYR A 371 38.82 -15.36 6.91
CA TYR A 371 39.44 -15.24 8.21
C TYR A 371 38.34 -14.81 9.17
N GLU A 372 37.89 -15.76 9.98
CA GLU A 372 37.28 -15.50 11.27
C GLU A 372 38.24 -14.63 12.08
N THR A 373 38.24 -13.32 11.83
CA THR A 373 38.58 -12.38 12.88
C THR A 373 37.40 -12.39 13.82
N ASP A 374 37.61 -12.93 15.02
CA ASP A 374 36.80 -12.71 16.23
C ASP A 374 36.76 -11.21 16.58
N HIS A 375 36.30 -10.39 15.64
CA HIS A 375 35.73 -9.10 15.93
C HIS A 375 34.27 -9.38 16.22
N GLU A 376 33.94 -9.30 17.51
CA GLU A 376 32.59 -9.01 18.00
C GLU A 376 32.10 -7.71 17.34
N ASP A 377 31.81 -7.75 16.05
CA ASP A 377 31.02 -6.75 15.38
C ASP A 377 29.57 -7.04 15.80
N GLU A 378 29.26 -6.64 17.03
CA GLU A 378 27.97 -6.05 17.35
C GLU A 378 27.71 -4.91 16.34
N ILE A 379 27.35 -5.24 15.09
CA ILE A 379 26.54 -4.34 14.28
C ILE A 379 25.17 -4.37 14.95
N LYS A 380 25.07 -3.60 16.02
CA LYS A 380 23.81 -3.02 16.44
C LYS A 380 23.23 -2.36 15.19
N ASN A 381 22.19 -2.96 14.64
CA ASN A 381 21.27 -2.35 13.67
C ASN A 381 20.54 -1.10 14.24
N GLU A 382 21.09 -0.49 15.30
CA GLU A 382 20.62 0.74 15.94
C GLU A 382 20.51 1.83 14.88
N GLY A 383 19.28 2.28 14.63
CA GLY A 383 18.99 3.32 13.64
C GLY A 383 18.59 2.81 12.25
N SER A 384 18.51 1.51 12.00
CA SER A 384 17.92 0.97 10.75
C SER A 384 16.40 1.27 10.65
N THR A 385 15.82 1.12 9.47
CA THR A 385 14.37 1.24 9.25
C THR A 385 13.63 0.22 10.11
N LEU A 386 14.11 -1.03 10.14
CA LEU A 386 13.54 -2.08 10.98
C LEU A 386 13.60 -1.72 12.48
N ASP A 387 14.77 -1.27 12.95
CA ASP A 387 14.98 -0.87 14.35
C ASP A 387 14.00 0.23 14.77
N HIS A 388 13.84 1.28 13.95
CA HIS A 388 12.89 2.35 14.22
C HIS A 388 11.42 1.88 14.17
N LEU A 389 11.04 1.00 13.25
CA LEU A 389 9.67 0.45 13.22
C LEU A 389 9.35 -0.34 14.50
N VAL A 390 10.31 -1.15 14.93
CA VAL A 390 10.17 -2.08 16.05
C VAL A 390 10.24 -1.35 17.40
N HIS A 391 11.23 -0.47 17.59
CA HIS A 391 11.51 0.18 18.87
C HIS A 391 10.80 1.53 19.05
N ASN A 392 10.44 2.23 17.96
CA ASN A 392 9.84 3.57 18.06
C ASN A 392 8.38 3.55 17.61
N ALA A 393 8.09 3.05 16.40
CA ALA A 393 6.73 3.14 15.85
C ALA A 393 5.75 2.20 16.57
N THR A 394 6.10 0.93 16.75
CA THR A 394 5.18 -0.09 17.30
C THR A 394 4.65 0.28 18.70
N PRO A 395 5.48 0.73 19.67
CA PRO A 395 4.99 1.13 20.99
C PRO A 395 4.01 2.31 20.96
N GLU A 396 4.24 3.30 20.09
CA GLU A 396 3.33 4.45 19.96
C GLU A 396 2.02 4.06 19.25
N ILE A 397 2.05 3.14 18.29
CA ILE A 397 0.83 2.60 17.69
C ILE A 397 0.02 1.80 18.73
N LEU A 398 0.68 1.01 19.59
CA LEU A 398 0.00 0.28 20.66
C LEU A 398 -0.71 1.19 21.67
N ARG A 399 -0.14 2.38 21.97
CA ARG A 399 -0.78 3.38 22.84
C ARG A 399 -2.15 3.83 22.33
N ILE A 400 -2.39 3.83 21.03
CA ILE A 400 -3.69 4.13 20.43
C ILE A 400 -4.73 3.14 20.99
N PHE A 401 -4.44 1.84 20.99
CA PHE A 401 -5.35 0.80 21.49
C PHE A 401 -5.51 0.80 23.03
N GLN A 402 -4.57 1.36 23.77
CA GLN A 402 -4.65 1.49 25.24
C GLN A 402 -5.54 2.67 25.70
N THR A 403 -5.94 3.55 24.79
CA THR A 403 -6.66 4.77 25.14
C THR A 403 -8.09 4.46 25.59
N LYS A 404 -8.52 5.03 26.73
CA LYS A 404 -9.87 4.81 27.31
C LYS A 404 -11.01 5.48 26.53
N LYS A 405 -10.69 6.30 25.53
CA LYS A 405 -11.64 7.05 24.72
C LYS A 405 -11.98 6.24 23.46
N ASN A 406 -13.23 6.25 23.03
CA ASN A 406 -13.61 5.63 21.77
C ASN A 406 -12.91 6.35 20.61
N ILE A 407 -11.94 5.66 20.01
CA ILE A 407 -11.27 6.04 18.77
C ILE A 407 -12.16 5.63 17.59
N SER A 408 -12.14 6.39 16.50
CA SER A 408 -12.90 6.06 15.29
C SER A 408 -12.42 4.74 14.69
N ASP A 409 -13.35 3.96 14.13
CA ASP A 409 -13.00 2.65 13.57
C ASP A 409 -12.09 2.77 12.35
N SER A 410 -12.19 3.88 11.60
CA SER A 410 -11.22 4.25 10.56
C SER A 410 -9.80 4.32 11.13
N LEU A 411 -9.58 5.08 12.20
CA LEU A 411 -8.25 5.24 12.78
C LEU A 411 -7.71 3.94 13.37
N LYS A 412 -8.57 3.13 14.01
CA LYS A 412 -8.21 1.76 14.43
C LYS A 412 -7.79 0.90 13.24
N GLY A 413 -8.52 0.97 12.12
CA GLY A 413 -8.19 0.25 10.89
C GLY A 413 -6.79 0.59 10.37
N HIS A 414 -6.42 1.86 10.32
CA HIS A 414 -5.08 2.29 9.89
C HIS A 414 -3.99 1.87 10.87
N ALA A 415 -4.25 1.95 12.18
CA ALA A 415 -3.32 1.47 13.21
C ALA A 415 -3.11 -0.05 13.12
N LEU A 416 -4.19 -0.82 12.89
CA LEU A 416 -4.13 -2.27 12.66
C LEU A 416 -3.34 -2.61 11.39
N ALA A 417 -3.56 -1.87 10.30
CA ALA A 417 -2.83 -2.07 9.04
C ALA A 417 -1.32 -1.84 9.23
N ALA A 418 -0.93 -0.77 9.94
CA ALA A 418 0.47 -0.51 10.26
C ALA A 418 1.10 -1.63 11.11
N LEU A 419 0.43 -2.06 12.19
CA LEU A 419 0.89 -3.18 13.02
C LEU A 419 0.98 -4.48 12.22
N ASN A 420 0.01 -4.75 11.36
CA ASN A 420 -0.01 -5.94 10.52
C ASN A 420 1.22 -5.97 9.61
N ASN A 421 1.48 -4.89 8.87
CA ASN A 421 2.60 -4.84 7.94
C ASN A 421 3.94 -4.95 8.66
N ILE A 422 4.12 -4.23 9.79
CA ILE A 422 5.32 -4.36 10.64
C ILE A 422 5.49 -5.81 11.12
N SER A 423 4.41 -6.45 11.58
CA SER A 423 4.46 -7.84 12.08
C SER A 423 4.82 -8.83 10.96
N TRP A 424 4.36 -8.60 9.73
CA TRP A 424 4.75 -9.42 8.58
C TRP A 424 6.25 -9.28 8.29
N VAL A 425 6.80 -8.07 8.30
CA VAL A 425 8.26 -7.84 8.19
C VAL A 425 9.00 -8.64 9.24
N ILE A 426 8.61 -8.48 10.50
CA ILE A 426 9.24 -9.18 11.62
C ILE A 426 9.12 -10.70 11.45
N SER A 427 8.02 -11.21 10.90
CA SER A 427 7.79 -12.65 10.72
C SER A 427 8.73 -13.31 9.70
N ASN A 428 9.30 -12.53 8.78
CA ASN A 428 10.18 -13.03 7.73
C ASN A 428 11.68 -12.94 8.06
N ILE A 429 12.03 -12.34 9.20
CA ILE A 429 13.39 -12.35 9.71
C ILE A 429 13.75 -13.79 10.10
N ASP A 430 14.80 -14.33 9.49
CA ASP A 430 15.28 -15.69 9.76
C ASP A 430 15.90 -15.76 11.17
N ASP A 431 15.57 -16.83 11.89
CA ASP A 431 16.16 -17.16 13.19
C ASP A 431 17.61 -17.71 13.01
N SER A 432 18.04 -17.98 11.78
CA SER A 432 19.35 -18.57 11.44
C SER A 432 20.49 -17.56 11.27
N SER A 433 20.19 -16.31 10.91
CA SER A 433 21.17 -15.26 10.66
C SER A 433 21.37 -14.39 11.90
N THR A 434 22.63 -14.15 12.28
CA THR A 434 23.27 -12.94 12.88
C THR A 434 22.49 -11.99 13.81
N TYR A 435 21.34 -12.38 14.36
CA TYR A 435 20.54 -11.57 15.26
C TYR A 435 20.71 -12.08 16.68
N SER A 436 21.15 -11.19 17.57
CA SER A 436 21.45 -11.48 18.96
C SER A 436 20.22 -12.04 19.70
N ALA A 437 20.46 -12.92 20.68
CA ALA A 437 19.41 -13.45 21.56
C ALA A 437 18.55 -12.34 22.24
N SER A 438 19.09 -11.13 22.35
CA SER A 438 18.35 -9.94 22.82
C SER A 438 17.22 -9.52 21.88
N LEU A 439 17.42 -9.55 20.55
CA LEU A 439 16.37 -9.21 19.58
C LEU A 439 15.26 -10.26 19.58
N GLN A 440 15.61 -11.55 19.65
CA GLN A 440 14.62 -12.63 19.76
C GLN A 440 13.76 -12.48 21.03
N LYS A 441 14.38 -12.12 22.16
CA LYS A 441 13.66 -11.84 23.42
C LYS A 441 12.77 -10.60 23.31
N PHE A 442 13.25 -9.55 22.66
CA PHE A 442 12.46 -8.34 22.42
C PHE A 442 11.26 -8.64 21.51
N ARG A 443 11.47 -9.34 20.40
CA ARG A 443 10.43 -9.81 19.48
C ARG A 443 9.37 -10.63 20.20
N ALA A 444 9.76 -11.58 21.05
CA ALA A 444 8.84 -12.35 21.87
C ALA A 444 8.01 -11.48 22.82
N SER A 445 8.65 -10.51 23.49
CA SER A 445 7.94 -9.57 24.38
C SER A 445 6.95 -8.70 23.61
N LEU A 446 7.36 -8.16 22.47
CA LEU A 446 6.52 -7.29 21.64
C LEU A 446 5.34 -8.06 21.02
N ALA A 447 5.59 -9.28 20.52
CA ALA A 447 4.55 -10.16 20.00
C ALA A 447 3.51 -10.49 21.08
N GLN A 448 3.95 -10.79 22.30
CA GLN A 448 3.05 -11.00 23.44
C GLN A 448 2.24 -9.73 23.78
N GLU A 449 2.88 -8.56 23.72
CA GLU A 449 2.23 -7.28 24.00
C GLU A 449 1.13 -6.96 22.98
N ILE A 450 1.41 -7.11 21.68
CA ILE A 450 0.44 -6.95 20.59
C ILE A 450 -0.72 -7.95 20.78
N TRP A 451 -0.40 -9.20 21.13
CA TRP A 451 -1.40 -10.23 21.38
C TRP A 451 -2.34 -9.84 22.52
N ASP A 452 -1.78 -9.43 23.65
CA ASP A 452 -2.53 -9.13 24.87
C ASP A 452 -3.39 -7.86 24.74
N GLN A 453 -2.88 -6.84 24.05
CA GLN A 453 -3.51 -5.51 24.00
C GLN A 453 -4.42 -5.29 22.79
N VAL A 454 -4.18 -5.98 21.68
CA VAL A 454 -4.91 -5.76 20.41
C VAL A 454 -5.69 -7.01 20.02
N ILE A 455 -5.02 -8.13 19.82
CA ILE A 455 -5.64 -9.35 19.27
C ILE A 455 -6.66 -9.93 20.25
N ARG A 456 -6.26 -10.17 21.50
CA ARG A 456 -7.13 -10.81 22.51
C ARG A 456 -8.42 -10.02 22.78
N PRO A 457 -8.38 -8.68 23.00
CA PRO A 457 -9.61 -7.92 23.17
C PRO A 457 -10.54 -8.01 21.95
N SER A 458 -9.97 -7.99 20.74
CA SER A 458 -10.73 -8.09 19.49
C SER A 458 -11.33 -9.48 19.23
N LEU A 459 -10.73 -10.55 19.75
CA LEU A 459 -11.31 -11.90 19.67
C LEU A 459 -12.49 -12.10 20.64
N LYS A 460 -12.54 -11.34 21.73
CA LYS A 460 -13.59 -11.44 22.77
C LYS A 460 -14.81 -10.56 22.55
N SER A 461 -14.65 -9.44 21.87
CA SER A 461 -15.80 -8.71 21.36
C SER A 461 -16.50 -9.63 20.36
N ASP A 462 -17.70 -10.12 20.71
CA ASP A 462 -18.59 -10.79 19.75
C ASP A 462 -18.53 -9.98 18.46
N THR A 463 -18.05 -10.59 17.37
CA THR A 463 -17.59 -9.92 16.15
C THR A 463 -18.73 -9.20 15.42
N ASP A 464 -19.11 -8.03 15.92
CA ASP A 464 -20.03 -7.09 15.27
C ASP A 464 -19.29 -6.26 14.19
N ASP A 465 -17.96 -6.15 14.28
CA ASP A 465 -17.11 -5.50 13.27
C ASP A 465 -16.51 -6.51 12.28
N ILE A 466 -17.37 -7.06 11.42
CA ILE A 466 -16.97 -7.95 10.31
C ILE A 466 -15.87 -7.29 9.43
N GLU A 467 -15.86 -5.96 9.34
CA GLU A 467 -14.90 -5.20 8.53
C GLU A 467 -13.46 -5.24 9.06
N LEU A 468 -13.27 -5.32 10.40
CA LEU A 468 -11.92 -5.33 11.01
C LEU A 468 -11.37 -6.75 11.20
N ALA A 469 -12.22 -7.78 11.17
CA ALA A 469 -11.82 -9.17 11.39
C ALA A 469 -10.70 -9.65 10.43
N PRO A 470 -10.68 -9.32 9.13
CA PRO A 470 -9.58 -9.69 8.23
C PRO A 470 -8.23 -9.05 8.57
N LEU A 471 -8.23 -7.84 9.13
CA LEU A 471 -7.03 -7.14 9.58
C LEU A 471 -6.50 -7.73 10.88
N ILE A 472 -7.38 -7.96 11.86
CA ILE A 472 -7.02 -8.56 13.15
C ILE A 472 -6.49 -9.98 12.96
N THR A 473 -7.12 -10.79 12.11
CA THR A 473 -6.64 -12.14 11.82
C THR A 473 -5.34 -12.13 11.00
N GLY A 474 -5.17 -11.16 10.09
CA GLY A 474 -3.88 -10.95 9.42
C GLY A 474 -2.76 -10.64 10.42
N LEU A 475 -3.02 -9.70 11.33
CA LEU A 475 -2.08 -9.33 12.39
C LEU A 475 -1.77 -10.52 13.32
N ALA A 476 -2.80 -11.24 13.77
CA ALA A 476 -2.63 -12.41 14.62
C ALA A 476 -1.81 -13.50 13.94
N TRP A 477 -1.96 -13.69 12.63
CA TRP A 477 -1.18 -14.66 11.89
C TRP A 477 0.29 -14.24 11.83
N ALA A 478 0.57 -12.99 11.47
CA ALA A 478 1.93 -12.46 11.41
C ALA A 478 2.64 -12.54 12.78
N VAL A 479 1.93 -12.17 13.86
CA VAL A 479 2.42 -12.24 15.24
C VAL A 479 2.65 -13.68 15.70
N ALA A 480 1.78 -14.62 15.34
CA ALA A 480 1.98 -16.03 15.66
C ALA A 480 3.15 -16.63 14.86
N ARG A 481 3.28 -16.31 13.58
CA ARG A 481 4.36 -16.78 12.70
C ARG A 481 5.74 -16.30 13.17
N SER A 482 5.86 -14.99 13.36
CA SER A 482 6.41 -14.36 14.55
C SER A 482 7.34 -15.18 15.44
N VAL A 483 6.71 -15.73 16.47
CA VAL A 483 7.34 -16.31 17.65
C VAL A 483 6.85 -17.73 17.93
N LYS A 484 6.06 -18.30 17.00
CA LYS A 484 5.55 -19.67 17.02
C LYS A 484 4.77 -19.93 18.32
N GLY A 485 4.97 -21.08 18.97
CA GLY A 485 4.31 -21.43 20.22
C GLY A 485 4.79 -20.69 21.47
N ALA A 486 5.60 -19.63 21.34
CA ALA A 486 6.06 -18.85 22.50
C ALA A 486 4.99 -17.90 23.06
N ILE A 487 3.91 -17.62 22.31
CA ILE A 487 2.78 -16.82 22.80
C ILE A 487 2.07 -17.55 23.93
N LYS A 488 1.92 -16.87 25.07
CA LYS A 488 1.14 -17.34 26.21
C LYS A 488 -0.32 -17.00 26.00
N LEU A 489 -1.11 -18.03 25.73
CA LEU A 489 -2.56 -17.91 25.60
C LEU A 489 -3.26 -18.02 26.95
N VAL A 490 -4.43 -17.38 27.07
CA VAL A 490 -5.35 -17.66 28.18
C VAL A 490 -6.13 -18.96 27.89
N PRO A 491 -6.64 -19.66 28.92
CA PRO A 491 -7.35 -20.91 28.69
C PRO A 491 -8.52 -20.75 27.71
N LYS A 492 -8.59 -21.62 26.70
CA LYS A 492 -9.62 -21.68 25.65
C LYS A 492 -9.59 -20.56 24.61
N GLU A 493 -8.54 -19.75 24.57
CA GLU A 493 -8.36 -18.72 23.54
C GLU A 493 -8.23 -19.36 22.13
N GLU A 494 -7.66 -20.56 22.03
CA GLU A 494 -7.63 -21.33 20.79
C GLU A 494 -9.03 -21.75 20.32
N GLU A 495 -9.97 -21.98 21.26
CA GLU A 495 -11.36 -22.29 20.93
C GLU A 495 -12.09 -21.07 20.33
N GLU A 496 -11.69 -19.84 20.70
CA GLU A 496 -12.24 -18.59 20.11
C GLU A 496 -11.87 -18.49 18.63
N ILE A 497 -10.61 -18.76 18.29
CA ILE A 497 -10.12 -18.74 16.89
C ILE A 497 -10.76 -19.87 16.06
N ILE A 498 -10.94 -21.05 16.65
CA ILE A 498 -11.66 -22.16 16.00
C ILE A 498 -13.13 -21.79 15.74
N ARG A 499 -13.79 -21.10 16.68
CA ARG A 499 -15.15 -20.59 16.47
C ARG A 499 -15.20 -19.56 15.34
N LEU A 500 -14.23 -18.65 15.26
CA LEU A 500 -14.13 -17.67 14.18
C LEU A 500 -14.02 -18.36 12.81
N TYR A 501 -13.20 -19.41 12.71
CA TYR A 501 -13.13 -20.24 11.50
C TYR A 501 -14.49 -20.85 11.14
N GLN A 502 -15.21 -21.43 12.09
CA GLN A 502 -16.53 -22.03 11.85
C GLN A 502 -17.55 -20.99 11.36
N VAL A 503 -17.60 -19.81 11.98
CA VAL A 503 -18.48 -18.70 11.59
C VAL A 503 -18.15 -18.20 10.18
N SER A 504 -16.86 -18.11 9.83
CA SER A 504 -16.43 -17.70 8.49
C SER A 504 -16.92 -18.67 7.41
N ARG A 505 -16.84 -19.98 7.67
CA ARG A 505 -17.33 -21.03 6.77
C ARG A 505 -18.83 -21.02 6.58
N ASP A 506 -19.59 -20.83 7.66
CA ASP A 506 -21.05 -20.76 7.59
C ASP A 506 -21.51 -19.53 6.80
N SER A 507 -20.78 -18.42 6.92
CA SER A 507 -21.03 -17.19 6.15
C SER A 507 -20.75 -17.39 4.65
N GLU A 508 -19.62 -18.01 4.30
CA GLU A 508 -19.29 -18.33 2.90
C GLU A 508 -20.26 -19.33 2.26
N ASN A 509 -20.78 -20.29 3.04
CA ASN A 509 -21.75 -21.27 2.57
C ASN A 509 -23.18 -20.69 2.42
N ASN A 510 -23.53 -19.67 3.20
CA ASN A 510 -24.85 -19.01 3.15
C ASN A 510 -24.96 -17.95 2.04
N PHE A 511 -23.84 -17.48 1.47
CA PHE A 511 -23.84 -16.67 0.25
C PHE A 511 -24.12 -17.53 -0.98
N THR A 512 -25.39 -17.91 -1.13
CA THR A 512 -25.95 -18.46 -2.36
C THR A 512 -25.52 -17.61 -3.56
N ILE A 513 -24.85 -18.26 -4.51
CA ILE A 513 -24.59 -17.86 -5.90
C ILE A 513 -25.59 -16.81 -6.41
N LYS A 514 -25.27 -15.52 -6.25
CA LYS A 514 -25.71 -14.39 -7.09
C LYS A 514 -25.10 -13.09 -6.55
N GLN A 515 -24.42 -12.40 -7.47
CA GLN A 515 -23.89 -11.03 -7.42
C GLN A 515 -22.45 -10.84 -6.91
N THR A 516 -21.59 -10.55 -7.90
CA THR A 516 -20.38 -9.72 -7.82
C THR A 516 -19.36 -10.08 -6.73
N ARG A 517 -18.75 -11.26 -6.82
CA ARG A 517 -17.35 -11.38 -6.38
C ARG A 517 -16.47 -11.11 -7.60
N LYS A 518 -15.63 -10.07 -7.52
CA LYS A 518 -14.57 -9.79 -8.50
C LYS A 518 -13.82 -11.10 -8.74
N GLU A 519 -13.51 -11.43 -9.99
CA GLU A 519 -12.79 -12.66 -10.36
C GLU A 519 -11.31 -12.68 -9.91
N GLU A 520 -10.94 -11.85 -8.92
CA GLU A 520 -9.57 -11.47 -8.54
C GLU A 520 -9.26 -11.65 -7.04
N GLU A 521 -10.19 -12.14 -6.21
CA GLU A 521 -9.90 -12.33 -4.78
C GLU A 521 -9.05 -13.60 -4.57
N ASP A 522 -7.81 -13.43 -4.09
CA ASP A 522 -6.92 -14.53 -3.75
C ASP A 522 -7.56 -15.40 -2.65
N VAL A 523 -7.91 -16.62 -3.01
CA VAL A 523 -8.55 -17.61 -2.12
C VAL A 523 -7.70 -17.94 -0.88
N PHE A 524 -6.39 -17.69 -0.92
CA PHE A 524 -5.49 -17.89 0.22
C PHE A 524 -5.48 -16.70 1.20
N GLN A 525 -6.11 -15.57 0.86
CA GLN A 525 -6.32 -14.45 1.79
C GLN A 525 -7.63 -14.56 2.57
N GLY A 526 -8.40 -15.64 2.34
CA GLY A 526 -9.66 -15.90 3.04
C GLY A 526 -9.50 -16.01 4.55
N LEU A 527 -10.55 -15.62 5.28
CA LEU A 527 -10.57 -15.64 6.75
C LEU A 527 -10.31 -17.04 7.32
N GLY A 528 -10.83 -18.08 6.64
CA GLY A 528 -10.60 -19.48 7.02
C GLY A 528 -9.11 -19.86 7.01
N VAL A 529 -8.42 -19.55 5.92
CA VAL A 529 -6.97 -19.76 5.75
C VAL A 529 -6.17 -19.03 6.83
N LYS A 530 -6.50 -17.77 7.11
CA LYS A 530 -5.86 -16.99 8.18
C LYS A 530 -6.03 -17.65 9.55
N CYS A 531 -7.23 -18.12 9.89
CA CYS A 531 -7.48 -18.83 11.16
C CYS A 531 -6.63 -20.10 11.29
N ILE A 532 -6.52 -20.88 10.21
CA ILE A 532 -5.69 -22.09 10.16
C ILE A 532 -4.21 -21.73 10.34
N GLY A 533 -3.74 -20.69 9.66
CA GLY A 533 -2.37 -20.18 9.77
C GLY A 533 -2.02 -19.71 11.19
N ILE A 534 -2.92 -18.98 11.86
CA ILE A 534 -2.76 -18.57 13.26
C ILE A 534 -2.60 -19.80 14.16
N LEU A 535 -3.58 -20.71 14.12
CA LEU A 535 -3.60 -21.89 14.97
C LEU A 535 -2.38 -22.77 14.73
N GLY A 536 -2.03 -22.98 13.46
CA GLY A 536 -0.87 -23.78 13.07
C GLY A 536 0.43 -23.26 13.69
N ASN A 537 0.68 -21.94 13.61
CA ASN A 537 1.88 -21.33 14.18
C ASN A 537 1.89 -21.36 15.72
N LEU A 538 0.74 -21.15 16.37
CA LEU A 538 0.60 -21.26 17.83
C LEU A 538 0.84 -22.68 18.36
N ALA A 539 0.64 -23.71 17.53
CA ALA A 539 0.83 -25.10 17.91
C ALA A 539 2.28 -25.60 17.76
N ARG A 540 3.19 -24.81 17.18
CA ARG A 540 4.60 -25.21 16.98
C ARG A 540 5.39 -25.14 18.29
N GLU A 541 6.51 -25.84 18.38
CA GLU A 541 7.42 -25.74 19.53
C GLU A 541 7.82 -24.26 19.75
N PRO A 542 7.80 -23.73 21.00
CA PRO A 542 7.67 -24.42 22.29
C PRO A 542 6.25 -24.42 22.91
N ALA A 543 5.20 -24.63 22.12
CA ALA A 543 3.81 -24.67 22.61
C ALA A 543 3.57 -25.74 23.69
N GLU A 544 2.63 -25.46 24.61
CA GLU A 544 2.19 -26.46 25.58
C GLU A 544 1.54 -27.67 24.89
N ILE A 545 1.82 -28.88 25.39
CA ILE A 545 1.33 -30.14 24.80
C ILE A 545 -0.21 -30.16 24.68
N ASN A 546 -0.94 -29.60 25.65
CA ASN A 546 -2.40 -29.57 25.61
C ASN A 546 -2.93 -28.62 24.52
N LEU A 547 -2.26 -27.48 24.32
CA LEU A 547 -2.58 -26.54 23.25
C LEU A 547 -2.32 -27.19 21.88
N ASN A 548 -1.13 -27.78 21.68
CA ASN A 548 -0.80 -28.53 20.47
C ASN A 548 -1.82 -29.66 20.22
N ARG A 549 -2.23 -30.39 21.25
CA ARG A 549 -3.25 -31.45 21.14
C ARG A 549 -4.60 -30.92 20.65
N SER A 550 -5.08 -29.81 21.23
CA SER A 550 -6.35 -29.18 20.86
C SER A 550 -6.33 -28.75 19.38
N ILE A 551 -5.29 -28.02 18.99
CA ILE A 551 -5.11 -27.49 17.64
C ILE A 551 -4.86 -28.60 16.63
N GLY A 552 -3.96 -29.55 16.92
CA GLY A 552 -3.62 -30.66 16.02
C GLY A 552 -4.83 -31.52 15.66
N LYS A 553 -5.72 -31.77 16.64
CA LYS A 553 -7.01 -32.45 16.38
C LYS A 553 -7.88 -31.65 15.42
N PHE A 554 -8.03 -30.35 15.66
CA PHE A 554 -8.79 -29.48 14.78
C PHE A 554 -8.22 -29.46 13.35
N LEU A 555 -6.92 -29.23 13.18
CA LEU A 555 -6.29 -29.14 11.86
C LEU A 555 -6.52 -30.41 11.03
N VAL A 556 -6.35 -31.60 11.62
CA VAL A 556 -6.55 -32.88 10.94
C VAL A 556 -8.00 -33.13 10.51
N THR A 557 -8.99 -32.51 11.18
CA THR A 557 -10.39 -32.62 10.76
C THR A 557 -10.65 -31.95 9.41
N ILE A 558 -9.92 -30.90 9.05
CA ILE A 558 -10.12 -30.12 7.83
C ILE A 558 -9.91 -30.97 6.55
N PRO A 559 -8.76 -31.65 6.34
CA PRO A 559 -8.58 -32.51 5.19
C PRO A 559 -9.49 -33.75 5.21
N LEU A 560 -9.93 -34.20 6.39
CA LEU A 560 -10.92 -35.30 6.52
C LEU A 560 -12.31 -34.91 6.02
N MET A 561 -12.66 -33.62 6.11
CA MET A 561 -13.90 -33.02 5.58
C MET A 561 -13.83 -32.72 4.08
N ALA A 562 -12.84 -33.20 3.32
CA ALA A 562 -12.87 -33.05 1.87
C ALA A 562 -13.95 -33.97 1.26
N PRO A 563 -14.83 -33.47 0.36
CA PRO A 563 -14.75 -32.18 -0.37
C PRO A 563 -15.56 -31.01 0.23
N GLU A 564 -16.17 -31.14 1.40
CA GLU A 564 -17.01 -30.11 2.03
C GLU A 564 -16.23 -28.90 2.59
N ALA A 565 -14.93 -29.04 2.85
CA ALA A 565 -14.04 -27.92 3.21
C ALA A 565 -13.50 -27.21 1.96
N PRO A 566 -13.28 -25.87 1.98
CA PRO A 566 -12.58 -25.17 0.90
C PRO A 566 -11.19 -25.75 0.63
N LEU A 567 -10.75 -25.78 -0.64
CA LEU A 567 -9.47 -26.41 -0.98
C LEU A 567 -8.28 -25.63 -0.41
N ALA A 568 -8.37 -24.30 -0.35
CA ALA A 568 -7.35 -23.44 0.25
C ALA A 568 -7.14 -23.77 1.74
N ASP A 569 -8.23 -23.97 2.49
CA ASP A 569 -8.19 -24.40 3.89
C ASP A 569 -7.53 -25.77 4.05
N VAL A 570 -7.83 -26.72 3.16
CA VAL A 570 -7.21 -28.05 3.15
C VAL A 570 -5.69 -27.95 2.91
N VAL A 571 -5.28 -27.14 1.92
CA VAL A 571 -3.87 -26.91 1.59
C VAL A 571 -3.13 -26.30 2.77
N GLU A 572 -3.67 -25.24 3.35
CA GLU A 572 -3.04 -24.56 4.49
C GLU A 572 -2.96 -25.48 5.71
N SER A 573 -4.04 -26.21 6.02
CA SER A 573 -4.04 -27.16 7.14
C SER A 573 -2.98 -28.23 7.00
N LEU A 574 -2.80 -28.79 5.79
CA LEU A 574 -1.75 -29.76 5.52
C LEU A 574 -0.35 -29.17 5.72
N ASN A 575 -0.10 -27.95 5.22
CA ASN A 575 1.19 -27.28 5.40
C ASN A 575 1.50 -27.04 6.88
N GLN A 576 0.53 -26.54 7.66
CA GLN A 576 0.69 -26.36 9.10
C GLN A 576 0.98 -27.69 9.82
N ILE A 577 0.30 -28.78 9.45
CA ILE A 577 0.55 -30.11 10.04
C ILE A 577 1.97 -30.60 9.73
N PHE A 578 2.47 -30.37 8.52
CA PHE A 578 3.85 -30.73 8.16
C PHE A 578 4.84 -29.96 9.01
N ASP A 579 4.64 -28.65 9.18
CA ASP A 579 5.53 -27.80 9.96
C ASP A 579 5.54 -28.16 11.44
N ILE A 580 4.36 -28.42 12.02
CA ILE A 580 4.23 -28.80 13.44
C ILE A 580 4.92 -30.14 13.69
N TYR A 581 4.61 -31.18 12.92
CA TYR A 581 5.02 -32.56 13.22
C TYR A 581 6.20 -33.07 12.37
N SER A 582 7.05 -32.14 11.92
CA SER A 582 8.20 -32.41 11.05
C SER A 582 9.34 -33.16 11.75
N ASP A 583 9.54 -32.95 13.05
CA ASP A 583 10.67 -33.49 13.82
C ASP A 583 10.18 -34.40 14.96
N ASP A 584 10.85 -35.52 15.15
CA ASP A 584 10.52 -36.55 16.14
C ASP A 584 11.04 -36.25 17.55
N ARG A 585 11.88 -35.21 17.65
CA ARG A 585 12.41 -34.64 18.89
C ARG A 585 11.45 -33.63 19.54
N PHE A 586 10.43 -33.17 18.81
CA PHE A 586 9.46 -32.22 19.37
C PHE A 586 8.64 -32.85 20.49
N SER A 587 8.33 -32.03 21.49
CA SER A 587 7.69 -32.46 22.74
C SER A 587 6.31 -33.12 22.55
N PHE A 588 5.66 -32.83 21.43
CA PHE A 588 4.32 -33.29 21.10
C PHE A 588 4.26 -34.41 20.03
N ASP A 589 5.39 -34.85 19.44
CA ASP A 589 5.36 -35.91 18.40
C ASP A 589 4.76 -37.22 18.93
N ASP A 590 5.37 -37.78 19.97
CA ASP A 590 4.88 -39.02 20.58
C ASP A 590 3.53 -38.85 21.31
N PRO A 591 3.33 -37.88 22.22
CA PRO A 591 2.10 -37.81 23.02
C PRO A 591 0.89 -37.25 22.25
N VAL A 592 1.08 -36.55 21.13
CA VAL A 592 -0.01 -35.99 20.33
C VAL A 592 -0.10 -36.66 18.96
N PHE A 593 0.91 -36.52 18.09
CA PHE A 593 0.80 -37.02 16.72
C PHE A 593 0.55 -38.53 16.67
N TRP A 594 1.34 -39.29 17.42
CA TRP A 594 1.14 -40.74 17.55
C TRP A 594 0.08 -41.12 18.60
N GLY A 595 0.05 -40.44 19.74
CA GLY A 595 -0.88 -40.72 20.84
C GLY A 595 -2.35 -40.55 20.46
N GLU A 596 -2.67 -39.53 19.67
CA GLU A 596 -4.04 -39.20 19.23
C GLU A 596 -4.39 -39.77 17.85
N LYS A 597 -3.51 -40.60 17.26
CA LYS A 597 -3.73 -41.25 15.95
C LYS A 597 -3.96 -40.26 14.80
N LEU A 598 -3.19 -39.17 14.80
CA LEU A 598 -3.26 -38.17 13.75
C LEU A 598 -2.72 -38.73 12.42
N TYR A 599 -1.71 -39.61 12.48
CA TYR A 599 -1.17 -40.31 11.30
C TYR A 599 -2.27 -41.07 10.53
N GLU A 600 -3.07 -41.88 11.21
CA GLU A 600 -4.12 -42.70 10.59
C GLU A 600 -5.18 -41.82 9.93
N SER A 601 -5.52 -40.71 10.57
CA SER A 601 -6.47 -39.71 10.06
C SER A 601 -5.97 -39.03 8.78
N LEU A 602 -4.67 -38.72 8.71
CA LEU A 602 -4.02 -38.17 7.52
C LEU A 602 -3.90 -39.19 6.38
N GLU A 603 -3.64 -40.46 6.71
CA GLU A 603 -3.61 -41.54 5.72
C GLU A 603 -5.00 -41.75 5.09
N GLU A 604 -6.08 -41.61 5.88
CA GLU A 604 -7.46 -41.67 5.40
C GLU A 604 -7.85 -40.46 4.52
N SER A 605 -7.33 -39.27 4.80
CA SER A 605 -7.68 -38.06 4.06
C SER A 605 -7.04 -37.99 2.66
N LEU A 606 -5.86 -38.58 2.47
CA LEU A 606 -5.09 -38.55 1.21
C LEU A 606 -5.93 -38.85 -0.06
N PRO A 607 -6.73 -39.94 -0.16
CA PRO A 607 -7.56 -40.19 -1.33
C PRO A 607 -8.67 -39.15 -1.53
N LYS A 608 -9.24 -38.60 -0.46
CA LYS A 608 -10.29 -37.55 -0.52
C LYS A 608 -9.71 -36.25 -1.09
N VAL A 609 -8.57 -35.80 -0.57
CA VAL A 609 -7.88 -34.59 -1.02
C VAL A 609 -7.44 -34.73 -2.49
N LYS A 610 -6.91 -35.88 -2.90
CA LYS A 610 -6.57 -36.17 -4.31
C LYS A 610 -7.77 -36.02 -5.24
N LYS A 611 -8.92 -36.57 -4.85
CA LYS A 611 -10.15 -36.48 -5.64
C LYS A 611 -10.62 -35.03 -5.77
N MET A 612 -10.56 -34.28 -4.67
CA MET A 612 -10.96 -32.88 -4.62
C MET A 612 -10.06 -31.99 -5.49
N ALA A 613 -8.74 -32.08 -5.36
CA ALA A 613 -7.80 -31.32 -6.19
C ALA A 613 -8.03 -31.62 -7.68
N ASN A 614 -8.27 -32.89 -8.03
CA ASN A 614 -8.57 -33.33 -9.39
C ASN A 614 -9.82 -32.69 -10.02
N SER A 615 -10.79 -32.25 -9.21
CA SER A 615 -11.99 -31.55 -9.71
C SER A 615 -11.78 -30.06 -10.02
N ILE A 616 -10.64 -29.47 -9.65
CA ILE A 616 -10.36 -28.06 -9.91
C ILE A 616 -9.90 -27.86 -11.35
N ASP A 617 -10.51 -26.89 -12.03
CA ASP A 617 -10.09 -26.46 -13.37
C ASP A 617 -8.76 -25.71 -13.31
N LYS A 618 -7.69 -26.37 -13.78
CA LYS A 618 -6.34 -25.82 -13.86
C LYS A 618 -6.25 -24.54 -14.73
N ARG A 619 -7.15 -24.35 -15.69
CA ARG A 619 -7.13 -23.15 -16.57
C ARG A 619 -7.67 -21.92 -15.85
N LYS A 620 -8.64 -22.13 -14.96
CA LYS A 620 -9.29 -21.05 -14.21
C LYS A 620 -8.60 -20.77 -12.87
N TYR A 621 -8.11 -21.81 -12.20
CA TYR A 621 -7.52 -21.72 -10.86
C TYR A 621 -6.14 -22.39 -10.83
N ALA A 622 -5.21 -21.88 -11.66
CA ALA A 622 -3.90 -22.49 -11.88
C ALA A 622 -3.05 -22.54 -10.60
N GLU A 623 -3.01 -21.45 -9.82
CA GLU A 623 -2.24 -21.35 -8.58
C GLU A 623 -2.80 -22.29 -7.50
N LEU A 624 -4.10 -22.20 -7.21
CA LEU A 624 -4.78 -23.08 -6.26
C LEU A 624 -4.55 -24.55 -6.60
N ARG A 625 -4.62 -24.90 -7.89
CA ARG A 625 -4.38 -26.26 -8.34
C ARG A 625 -2.92 -26.70 -8.11
N THR A 626 -1.96 -25.81 -8.41
CA THR A 626 -0.53 -26.10 -8.25
C THR A 626 -0.18 -26.33 -6.78
N ARG A 627 -0.62 -25.43 -5.88
CA ARG A 627 -0.43 -25.59 -4.43
C ARG A 627 -1.10 -26.85 -3.89
N ALA A 628 -2.28 -27.21 -4.39
CA ALA A 628 -2.94 -28.46 -4.01
C ALA A 628 -2.17 -29.72 -4.44
N ASP A 629 -1.66 -29.75 -5.67
CA ASP A 629 -0.86 -30.87 -6.15
C ASP A 629 0.45 -31.01 -5.34
N GLU A 630 1.08 -29.89 -4.97
CA GLU A 630 2.25 -29.85 -4.08
C GLU A 630 1.92 -30.39 -2.68
N SER A 631 0.86 -29.89 -2.03
CA SER A 631 0.47 -30.38 -0.70
C SER A 631 0.11 -31.87 -0.70
N ILE A 632 -0.50 -32.39 -1.77
CA ILE A 632 -0.76 -33.84 -1.94
C ILE A 632 0.54 -34.63 -2.04
N PHE A 633 1.49 -34.12 -2.81
CA PHE A 633 2.80 -34.73 -2.96
C PHE A 633 3.57 -34.76 -1.63
N ASN A 634 3.58 -33.64 -0.93
CA ASN A 634 4.19 -33.50 0.40
C ASN A 634 3.49 -34.39 1.43
N LEU A 635 2.16 -34.50 1.42
CA LEU A 635 1.42 -35.43 2.30
C LEU A 635 1.87 -36.88 2.11
N GLY A 636 2.02 -37.33 0.86
CA GLY A 636 2.50 -38.68 0.56
C GLY A 636 3.92 -38.93 1.07
N ARG A 637 4.82 -37.96 0.90
CA ARG A 637 6.19 -38.02 1.41
C ARG A 637 6.24 -37.99 2.94
N PHE A 638 5.47 -37.11 3.56
CA PHE A 638 5.37 -36.95 5.00
C PHE A 638 4.90 -38.26 5.66
N LEU A 639 3.84 -38.88 5.16
CA LEU A 639 3.36 -40.17 5.69
C LEU A 639 4.41 -41.29 5.56
N ALA A 640 5.10 -41.37 4.42
CA ALA A 640 6.17 -42.35 4.23
C ALA A 640 7.34 -42.10 5.20
N TYR A 641 7.71 -40.84 5.39
CA TYR A 641 8.75 -40.39 6.32
C TYR A 641 8.40 -40.76 7.77
N LYS A 642 7.24 -40.34 8.29
CA LYS A 642 6.81 -40.63 9.67
C LYS A 642 6.69 -42.13 9.93
N LYS A 643 6.25 -42.92 8.94
CA LYS A 643 6.19 -44.38 9.06
C LYS A 643 7.58 -45.03 9.18
N LYS A 644 8.58 -44.50 8.48
CA LYS A 644 9.98 -44.97 8.58
C LYS A 644 10.57 -44.59 9.94
N GLU A 645 10.37 -43.34 10.35
CA GLU A 645 10.79 -42.81 11.65
C GLU A 645 10.26 -43.65 12.83
N LYS A 646 8.95 -43.96 12.85
CA LYS A 646 8.34 -44.82 13.88
C LYS A 646 8.89 -46.25 13.92
N LYS A 647 9.33 -46.79 12.78
CA LYS A 647 9.98 -48.12 12.74
C LYS A 647 11.38 -48.07 13.34
N ASN A 648 12.11 -47.00 13.07
CA ASN A 648 13.46 -46.80 13.61
C ASN A 648 13.43 -46.56 15.12
N LYS A 649 12.44 -45.85 15.67
CA LYS A 649 12.24 -45.69 17.12
C LYS A 649 11.93 -47.01 17.87
N LYS A 650 11.44 -48.04 17.17
CA LYS A 650 11.06 -49.35 17.74
C LYS A 650 12.14 -50.42 17.61
N SER A 651 13.19 -50.17 16.83
CA SER A 651 14.38 -51.03 16.69
C SER A 651 15.45 -50.58 17.67
#